data_AF-A0A4D6N8H2-F1
#
_entry.id   AF-A0A4D6N8H2-F1
#
_cell.length_a   1.000
_cell.length_b   1.000
_cell.length_c   1.000
_cell.angle_alpha   90.00
_cell.angle_beta   90.00
_cell.angle_gamma   90.00
#
_symmetry.space_group_name_H-M   'P 1'
#
loop_
_entity.id
_entity.type
_entity.pdbx_description
1 polymer ?
#
loop_
_entity_poly.entity_id
_entity_poly.type
_entity_poly.pdbx_seq_one_letter_code
_entity_poly.pdbx_strand_id
1 'polypeptide(L)'
;MAAGGGGKADEFLPHPVKDQLPGVDYCVTSSPSWPEGVILGFQHYLVVLGTIVIVSTILVPMIGGGNVEKAETIQTLLFVAAINTLLQTLFGTRLPVVVGASYSFLIPAVSIAFSSRMSVFADPHQRFKQSMRAIQGALIVASFFQIIVGFFGFWRIFARFLSPLSVAPLVTLTGLGFFMLGFPKLADCVEIGLPALVIIIILSQYIPQKMKSRGADRFAIIVSIGIAWAFAEILTAAGAYNKRSPKTQLSCRTDRSGLISAAPWIRVPYPFQWGRPSFNAGDAFAVIAASLVAIVESTGTFIAASRFGSATPVPPSVLSRGVGWLGIGTLLDGLFGTGTGSTASVENAGLLGLTRVGSRRVIQISAGFMFFFSILGKFGAVLASIPLSIIAAIYCVLFAYVASAGLGFLQFCNLNSYRSLFILGLSLFLGLSVQQYFNEYLLISGHGPVHTGSAAFNDIVQVIFSSPATVAIMVAYFLDLTLSRGDSLTRRDTEGIFLGFLHCVVAIGTITMASCILVPLMGGGNEEKAEMIETLLFVGAINTLLQTWFGTRLPVVMGPSYTFLVPAVSIAVSRRMSVFEDPHQRFIQSMRAIQGALIAASFFQVIVGFLGFWRIFARCLSPLSVVPLVTLTGLGLFFSIFPTMLHCPAIALPAFFILVVFQYIDRRMKSRGVNRFAIIVSIGIAWAVAEFLFAVGAFKERSVKTQITCFTNPSALITAAPWIRVPHPFRWGRPSFNVADIFSMVSASLVATIESTGTFIAASRLGKFGAFLASVPLPVVAAIYCILFAFVVSAGLGFLQFCNLNSYRSMFILGLSLCIGLSVPQYFNEYLLLPKHGRLHTASTGFNNTVQVLLSSPATVAITVAYFLDLTLRGGDTSTRRDSGRHWWEKFRSFNQDIRSEDFYSLPFNLSKFFPSI
;
A
#
# COMPACT_ATOMS: atom_id res chain seq x y z
N MET A 1 -61.51 10.56 -15.51
CA MET A 1 -60.46 9.54 -15.70
C MET A 1 -59.24 10.23 -16.30
N ALA A 2 -58.28 10.62 -15.46
CA ALA A 2 -57.03 11.23 -15.90
C ALA A 2 -55.93 10.16 -15.80
N ALA A 3 -55.37 9.79 -16.94
CA ALA A 3 -54.22 8.89 -17.02
C ALA A 3 -52.98 9.63 -16.48
N GLY A 4 -52.53 9.24 -15.29
CA GLY A 4 -51.26 9.68 -14.73
C GLY A 4 -50.11 9.11 -15.56
N GLY A 5 -49.36 10.00 -16.22
CA GLY A 5 -48.13 9.66 -16.90
C GLY A 5 -47.14 9.06 -15.92
N GLY A 6 -46.84 7.76 -16.07
CA GLY A 6 -45.72 7.13 -15.41
C GLY A 6 -44.44 7.85 -15.84
N GLY A 7 -43.82 8.57 -14.91
CA GLY A 7 -42.48 9.11 -15.11
C GLY A 7 -41.56 7.96 -15.50
N LYS A 8 -40.89 8.08 -16.65
CA LYS A 8 -39.77 7.19 -16.99
C LYS A 8 -38.82 7.20 -15.80
N ALA A 9 -38.65 6.06 -15.15
CA ALA A 9 -37.56 5.89 -14.21
C ALA A 9 -36.27 6.15 -15.00
N ASP A 10 -35.56 7.24 -14.70
CA ASP A 10 -34.23 7.48 -15.26
C ASP A 10 -33.36 6.28 -14.90
N GLU A 11 -33.16 5.38 -15.86
CA GLU A 11 -32.24 4.26 -15.72
C GLU A 11 -30.83 4.86 -15.65
N PHE A 12 -30.24 4.86 -14.46
CA PHE A 12 -28.93 5.46 -14.20
C PHE A 12 -27.85 4.71 -14.97
N LEU A 13 -27.55 5.19 -16.18
CA LEU A 13 -26.51 4.62 -17.04
C LEU A 13 -25.11 4.88 -16.44
N PRO A 14 -24.21 3.87 -16.43
CA PRO A 14 -22.81 4.07 -16.09
C PRO A 14 -22.16 5.16 -16.94
N HIS A 15 -21.13 5.82 -16.41
CA HIS A 15 -20.36 6.80 -17.18
C HIS A 15 -19.82 6.16 -18.47
N PRO A 16 -19.84 6.87 -19.60
CA PRO A 16 -19.37 6.32 -20.87
C PRO A 16 -17.88 5.98 -20.77
N VAL A 17 -17.54 4.78 -21.23
CA VAL A 17 -16.16 4.30 -21.35
C VAL A 17 -15.44 5.15 -22.40
N LYS A 18 -14.24 5.62 -22.08
CA LYS A 18 -13.42 6.42 -23.00
C LYS A 18 -12.03 5.82 -23.16
N ASP A 19 -11.64 5.50 -24.39
CA ASP A 19 -10.31 4.98 -24.72
C ASP A 19 -9.21 6.03 -24.51
N GLN A 20 -9.50 7.28 -24.84
CA GLN A 20 -8.64 8.44 -24.61
C GLN A 20 -9.13 9.26 -23.42
N LEU A 21 -8.20 9.72 -22.58
CA LEU A 21 -8.53 10.52 -21.41
C LEU A 21 -8.89 11.96 -21.83
N PRO A 22 -10.11 12.44 -21.55
CA PRO A 22 -10.50 13.81 -21.87
C PRO A 22 -9.82 14.81 -20.93
N GLY A 23 -9.66 16.06 -21.38
CA GLY A 23 -9.10 17.15 -20.56
C GLY A 23 -7.57 17.20 -20.53
N VAL A 24 -6.88 16.44 -21.38
CA VAL A 24 -5.45 16.60 -21.66
C VAL A 24 -5.25 17.87 -22.49
N ASP A 25 -4.40 18.78 -22.03
CA ASP A 25 -4.14 20.06 -22.69
C ASP A 25 -3.25 19.89 -23.93
N TYR A 26 -2.22 19.04 -23.81
CA TYR A 26 -1.33 18.68 -24.91
C TYR A 26 -1.18 17.18 -25.00
N CYS A 27 -1.64 16.58 -26.10
CA CYS A 27 -1.47 15.17 -26.40
C CYS A 27 -0.01 14.83 -26.80
N VAL A 28 0.28 13.54 -26.96
CA VAL A 28 1.61 13.01 -27.34
C VAL A 28 2.26 13.70 -28.56
N THR A 29 1.46 14.07 -29.55
CA THR A 29 1.92 14.69 -30.80
C THR A 29 1.88 16.21 -30.79
N SER A 30 1.10 16.84 -29.91
CA SER A 30 1.06 18.30 -29.80
C SER A 30 2.16 18.79 -28.86
N SER A 31 2.56 20.04 -29.02
CA SER A 31 3.63 20.64 -28.21
C SER A 31 3.22 22.03 -27.74
N PRO A 32 3.53 22.39 -26.48
CA PRO A 32 3.37 23.75 -26.01
C PRO A 32 4.29 24.72 -26.76
N SER A 33 4.06 26.01 -26.55
CA SER A 33 4.99 27.06 -26.97
C SER A 33 6.39 26.81 -26.38
N TRP A 34 7.45 27.30 -27.03
CA TRP A 34 8.82 27.07 -26.57
C TRP A 34 9.07 27.48 -25.10
N PRO A 35 8.66 28.68 -24.63
CA PRO A 35 8.89 29.07 -23.24
C PRO A 35 8.20 28.13 -22.24
N GLU A 36 6.95 27.77 -22.50
CA GLU A 36 6.20 26.82 -21.68
C GLU A 36 6.85 25.43 -21.72
N GLY A 37 7.25 24.97 -22.90
CA GLY A 37 7.91 23.67 -23.08
C GLY A 37 9.25 23.58 -22.36
N VAL A 38 10.02 24.67 -22.30
CA VAL A 38 11.29 24.76 -21.56
C VAL A 38 11.05 24.66 -20.05
N ILE A 39 10.09 25.42 -19.50
CA ILE A 39 9.79 25.38 -18.06
C ILE A 39 9.24 24.00 -17.66
N LEU A 40 8.36 23.41 -18.46
CA LEU A 40 7.84 22.07 -18.20
C LEU A 40 8.93 21.00 -18.32
N GLY A 41 9.85 21.12 -19.28
CA GLY A 41 10.99 20.23 -19.41
C GLY A 41 11.90 20.29 -18.19
N PHE A 42 12.14 21.50 -17.66
CA PHE A 42 12.88 21.69 -16.41
C PHE A 42 12.15 21.07 -15.21
N GLN A 43 10.82 21.16 -15.15
CA GLN A 43 10.02 20.53 -14.10
C GLN A 43 10.15 18.99 -14.11
N HIS A 44 10.09 18.35 -15.28
CA HIS A 44 10.34 16.91 -15.42
C HIS A 44 11.75 16.51 -14.96
N TYR A 45 12.73 17.38 -15.20
CA TYR A 45 14.10 17.16 -14.76
C TYR A 45 14.21 17.20 -13.22
N LEU A 46 13.59 18.20 -12.57
CA LEU A 46 13.59 18.29 -11.11
C LEU A 46 12.95 17.06 -10.45
N VAL A 47 11.90 16.52 -11.06
CA VAL A 47 11.23 15.32 -10.55
C VAL A 47 12.12 14.08 -10.66
N VAL A 48 12.79 13.83 -11.79
CA VAL A 48 13.70 12.67 -11.91
C VAL A 48 14.97 12.82 -11.05
N LEU A 49 15.45 14.07 -10.89
CA LEU A 49 16.60 14.37 -10.05
C LEU A 49 16.38 13.86 -8.62
N GLY A 50 15.16 14.00 -8.10
CA GLY A 50 14.82 13.51 -6.76
C GLY A 50 15.08 12.02 -6.56
N THR A 51 14.69 11.19 -7.54
CA THR A 51 14.87 9.73 -7.47
C THR A 51 16.36 9.39 -7.53
N ILE A 52 17.11 10.05 -8.41
CA ILE A 52 18.55 9.89 -8.52
C ILE A 52 19.25 10.24 -7.20
N VAL A 53 18.90 11.38 -6.59
CA VAL A 53 19.50 11.81 -5.32
C VAL A 53 19.14 10.84 -4.19
N ILE A 54 17.91 10.34 -4.11
CA ILE A 54 17.50 9.34 -3.10
C ILE A 54 18.30 8.06 -3.27
N VAL A 55 18.37 7.51 -4.50
CA VAL A 55 19.09 6.26 -4.79
C VAL A 55 20.57 6.39 -4.46
N SER A 56 21.23 7.48 -4.88
CA SER A 56 22.64 7.71 -4.56
C SER A 56 22.87 7.96 -3.06
N THR A 57 21.94 8.61 -2.36
CA THR A 57 22.04 8.84 -0.91
C THR A 57 21.94 7.53 -0.12
N ILE A 58 21.20 6.55 -0.62
CA ILE A 58 21.11 5.22 -0.01
C ILE A 58 22.34 4.38 -0.37
N LEU A 59 22.66 4.26 -1.65
CA LEU A 59 23.66 3.30 -2.13
C LEU A 59 25.11 3.71 -1.84
N VAL A 60 25.48 4.96 -2.14
CA VAL A 60 26.90 5.37 -2.13
C VAL A 60 27.55 5.26 -0.74
N PRO A 61 26.90 5.70 0.36
CA PRO A 61 27.47 5.52 1.69
C PRO A 61 27.60 4.05 2.09
N MET A 62 26.67 3.17 1.69
CA MET A 62 26.71 1.74 2.02
C MET A 62 27.94 1.07 1.40
N ILE A 63 28.27 1.42 0.16
CA ILE A 63 29.41 0.83 -0.55
C ILE A 63 30.77 1.47 -0.19
N GLY A 64 30.79 2.51 0.66
CA GLY A 64 32.00 3.15 1.19
C GLY A 64 32.35 4.52 0.58
N GLY A 65 31.47 5.11 -0.24
CA GLY A 65 31.70 6.43 -0.85
C GLY A 65 31.29 7.59 0.06
N GLY A 66 32.01 8.71 -0.08
CA GLY A 66 31.71 9.98 0.60
C GLY A 66 30.87 10.92 -0.26
N ASN A 67 30.90 12.22 0.06
CA ASN A 67 30.15 13.24 -0.66
C ASN A 67 30.65 13.46 -2.10
N VAL A 68 31.95 13.24 -2.35
CA VAL A 68 32.56 13.35 -3.69
C VAL A 68 32.05 12.24 -4.58
N GLU A 69 32.21 10.99 -4.17
CA GLU A 69 31.71 9.83 -4.90
C GLU A 69 30.19 9.91 -5.10
N LYS A 70 29.47 10.44 -4.12
CA LYS A 70 28.02 10.67 -4.22
C LYS A 70 27.68 11.70 -5.31
N ALA A 71 28.37 12.84 -5.35
CA ALA A 71 28.16 13.86 -6.38
C ALA A 71 28.50 13.32 -7.78
N GLU A 72 29.61 12.58 -7.90
CA GLU A 72 30.03 11.95 -9.16
C GLU A 72 29.02 10.90 -9.65
N THR A 73 28.46 10.12 -8.73
CA THR A 73 27.42 9.12 -9.04
C THR A 73 26.13 9.79 -9.50
N ILE A 74 25.70 10.87 -8.84
CA ILE A 74 24.52 11.67 -9.25
C ILE A 74 24.71 12.23 -10.66
N GLN A 75 25.88 12.81 -10.95
CA GLN A 75 26.19 13.35 -12.29
C GLN A 75 26.16 12.26 -13.36
N THR A 76 26.75 11.10 -13.07
CA THR A 76 26.77 9.94 -13.99
C THR A 76 25.36 9.43 -14.25
N LEU A 77 24.55 9.25 -13.20
CA LEU A 77 23.15 8.82 -13.31
C LEU A 77 22.32 9.79 -14.16
N LEU A 78 22.46 11.10 -13.94
CA LEU A 78 21.79 12.11 -14.74
C LEU A 78 22.19 12.05 -16.21
N PHE A 79 23.48 11.85 -16.50
CA PHE A 79 23.99 11.75 -17.86
C PHE A 79 23.36 10.58 -18.62
N VAL A 80 23.39 9.40 -18.00
CA VAL A 80 22.89 8.18 -18.64
C VAL A 80 21.35 8.18 -18.71
N ALA A 81 20.68 8.73 -17.68
CA ALA A 81 19.23 8.96 -17.72
C ALA A 81 18.80 9.88 -18.87
N ALA A 82 19.61 10.89 -19.21
CA ALA A 82 19.37 11.76 -20.37
C ALA A 82 19.41 10.97 -21.68
N ILE A 83 20.46 10.15 -21.88
CA ILE A 83 20.61 9.29 -23.05
C ILE A 83 19.42 8.33 -23.13
N ASN A 84 19.11 7.64 -22.03
CA ASN A 84 18.06 6.64 -21.98
C ASN A 84 16.67 7.24 -22.23
N THR A 85 16.42 8.45 -21.73
CA THR A 85 15.18 9.19 -22.00
C THR A 85 15.05 9.57 -23.48
N LEU A 86 16.14 10.00 -24.13
CA LEU A 86 16.11 10.28 -25.56
C LEU A 86 15.90 9.00 -26.38
N LEU A 87 16.63 7.92 -26.07
CA LEU A 87 16.45 6.63 -26.74
C LEU A 87 15.00 6.13 -26.62
N GLN A 88 14.41 6.25 -25.43
CA GLN A 88 13.04 5.79 -25.18
C GLN A 88 11.98 6.64 -25.90
N THR A 89 12.16 7.95 -25.96
CA THR A 89 11.23 8.88 -26.62
C THR A 89 11.38 8.91 -28.14
N LEU A 90 12.56 8.61 -28.68
CA LEU A 90 12.84 8.57 -30.12
C LEU A 90 12.57 7.19 -30.74
N PHE A 91 13.13 6.13 -30.16
CA PHE A 91 13.14 4.78 -30.73
C PHE A 91 12.37 3.74 -29.90
N GLY A 92 12.30 3.92 -28.58
CA GLY A 92 11.59 3.06 -27.63
C GLY A 92 10.08 3.12 -27.77
N THR A 93 9.34 3.34 -26.68
CA THR A 93 7.87 3.43 -26.79
C THR A 93 7.40 4.64 -27.60
N ARG A 94 8.24 5.68 -27.76
CA ARG A 94 7.83 6.99 -28.28
C ARG A 94 6.67 7.61 -27.50
N LEU A 95 6.51 7.25 -26.23
CA LEU A 95 5.61 7.89 -25.28
C LEU A 95 6.36 8.99 -24.51
N PRO A 96 5.66 9.95 -23.88
CA PRO A 96 6.28 10.99 -23.07
C PRO A 96 6.78 10.41 -21.73
N VAL A 97 7.80 9.56 -21.77
CA VAL A 97 8.31 8.83 -20.60
C VAL A 97 9.76 9.20 -20.33
N VAL A 98 10.04 9.63 -19.10
CA VAL A 98 11.39 9.82 -18.59
C VAL A 98 11.92 8.48 -18.10
N VAL A 99 13.17 8.18 -18.40
CA VAL A 99 13.89 7.01 -17.86
C VAL A 99 14.84 7.48 -16.76
N GLY A 100 14.87 6.77 -15.65
CA GLY A 100 15.70 7.12 -14.49
C GLY A 100 16.14 5.89 -13.69
N ALA A 101 16.79 6.16 -12.56
CA ALA A 101 17.29 5.13 -11.65
C ALA A 101 16.16 4.24 -11.11
N SER A 102 16.40 2.92 -11.07
CA SER A 102 15.46 1.95 -10.52
C SER A 102 15.80 1.53 -9.09
N TYR A 103 14.78 1.44 -8.25
CA TYR A 103 14.89 0.94 -6.88
C TYR A 103 15.09 -0.58 -6.82
N SER A 104 14.61 -1.33 -7.81
CA SER A 104 14.69 -2.80 -7.85
C SER A 104 16.13 -3.31 -7.85
N PHE A 105 17.07 -2.50 -8.35
CA PHE A 105 18.50 -2.81 -8.39
C PHE A 105 19.23 -2.47 -7.08
N LEU A 106 18.61 -1.78 -6.12
CA LEU A 106 19.24 -1.49 -4.84
C LEU A 106 19.48 -2.75 -4.02
N ILE A 107 18.53 -3.68 -4.00
CA ILE A 107 18.64 -4.95 -3.25
C ILE A 107 19.89 -5.74 -3.69
N PRO A 108 20.08 -6.07 -4.99
CA PRO A 108 21.28 -6.79 -5.41
C PRO A 108 22.54 -5.93 -5.28
N ALA A 109 22.48 -4.61 -5.50
CA ALA A 109 23.64 -3.73 -5.32
C ALA A 109 24.16 -3.72 -3.86
N VAL A 110 23.24 -3.70 -2.89
CA VAL A 110 23.54 -3.79 -1.46
C VAL A 110 24.08 -5.20 -1.12
N SER A 111 23.47 -6.26 -1.65
CA SER A 111 23.98 -7.64 -1.47
C SER A 111 25.43 -7.78 -1.97
N ILE A 112 25.73 -7.25 -3.16
CA ILE A 112 27.09 -7.23 -3.72
C ILE A 112 28.05 -6.47 -2.80
N ALA A 113 27.63 -5.32 -2.29
CA ALA A 113 28.44 -4.46 -1.43
C ALA A 113 28.78 -5.08 -0.07
N PHE A 114 27.87 -5.88 0.49
CA PHE A 114 28.06 -6.59 1.77
C PHE A 114 28.59 -8.03 1.59
N SER A 115 28.93 -8.43 0.36
CA SER A 115 29.52 -9.75 0.13
C SER A 115 30.89 -9.89 0.78
N SER A 116 31.27 -11.12 1.16
CA SER A 116 32.56 -11.43 1.80
C SER A 116 33.79 -11.03 0.97
N ARG A 117 33.61 -10.86 -0.36
CA ARG A 117 34.65 -10.37 -1.27
C ARG A 117 34.94 -8.89 -1.07
N MET A 118 33.93 -8.09 -0.71
CA MET A 118 34.07 -6.65 -0.51
C MET A 118 34.56 -6.31 0.90
N SER A 119 34.30 -7.18 1.89
CA SER A 119 34.74 -6.97 3.28
C SER A 119 36.27 -7.06 3.47
N VAL A 120 37.02 -7.57 2.47
CA VAL A 120 38.49 -7.63 2.49
C VAL A 120 39.12 -6.23 2.39
N PHE A 121 38.41 -5.27 1.78
CA PHE A 121 38.91 -3.91 1.59
C PHE A 121 38.59 -3.05 2.82
N ALA A 122 39.61 -2.77 3.63
CA ALA A 122 39.51 -1.89 4.79
C ALA A 122 39.37 -0.40 4.40
N ASP A 123 39.98 0.01 3.28
CA ASP A 123 39.87 1.38 2.77
C ASP A 123 38.48 1.61 2.13
N PRO A 124 37.67 2.56 2.64
CA PRO A 124 36.33 2.84 2.12
C PRO A 124 36.31 3.23 0.64
N HIS A 125 37.30 4.00 0.18
CA HIS A 125 37.36 4.45 -1.21
C HIS A 125 37.69 3.29 -2.16
N GLN A 126 38.62 2.41 -1.78
CA GLN A 126 38.87 1.18 -2.52
C GLN A 126 37.64 0.26 -2.53
N ARG A 127 36.93 0.12 -1.39
CA ARG A 127 35.69 -0.66 -1.30
C ARG A 127 34.61 -0.11 -2.24
N PHE A 128 34.47 1.20 -2.31
CA PHE A 128 33.56 1.87 -3.25
C PHE A 128 33.90 1.49 -4.70
N LYS A 129 35.16 1.66 -5.11
CA LYS A 129 35.59 1.35 -6.49
C LYS A 129 35.38 -0.11 -6.86
N GLN A 130 35.70 -1.04 -5.98
CA GLN A 130 35.52 -2.47 -6.24
C GLN A 130 34.05 -2.88 -6.29
N SER A 131 33.23 -2.35 -5.38
CA SER A 131 31.77 -2.56 -5.37
C SER A 131 31.13 -2.05 -6.66
N MET A 132 31.51 -0.84 -7.09
CA MET A 132 31.05 -0.26 -8.36
C MET A 132 31.42 -1.14 -9.56
N ARG A 133 32.66 -1.65 -9.65
CA ARG A 133 33.09 -2.55 -10.74
C ARG A 133 32.30 -3.85 -10.80
N ALA A 134 31.97 -4.42 -9.64
CA ALA A 134 31.15 -5.64 -9.56
C ALA A 134 29.70 -5.37 -10.02
N ILE A 135 29.11 -4.28 -9.55
CA ILE A 135 27.77 -3.84 -9.98
C ILE A 135 27.76 -3.57 -11.50
N GLN A 136 28.79 -2.91 -12.04
CA GLN A 136 28.94 -2.68 -13.48
C GLN A 136 28.93 -3.96 -14.30
N GLY A 137 29.72 -4.96 -13.90
CA GLY A 137 29.77 -6.24 -14.61
C GLY A 137 28.43 -6.97 -14.56
N ALA A 138 27.76 -6.96 -13.41
CA ALA A 138 26.44 -7.55 -13.25
C ALA A 138 25.35 -6.84 -14.10
N LEU A 139 25.37 -5.49 -14.16
CA LEU A 139 24.47 -4.69 -15.00
C LEU A 139 24.67 -4.98 -16.49
N ILE A 140 25.93 -5.08 -16.95
CA ILE A 140 26.24 -5.41 -18.35
C ILE A 140 25.63 -6.78 -18.71
N VAL A 141 25.81 -7.81 -17.88
CA VAL A 141 25.24 -9.14 -18.16
C VAL A 141 23.71 -9.11 -18.14
N ALA A 142 23.10 -8.46 -17.14
CA ALA A 142 21.64 -8.37 -17.04
C ALA A 142 21.00 -7.57 -18.19
N SER A 143 21.71 -6.58 -18.73
CA SER A 143 21.22 -5.79 -19.86
C SER A 143 21.00 -6.63 -21.13
N PHE A 144 21.87 -7.60 -21.40
CA PHE A 144 21.72 -8.51 -22.54
C PHE A 144 20.46 -9.36 -22.42
N PHE A 145 20.13 -9.83 -21.22
CA PHE A 145 18.87 -10.53 -20.96
C PHE A 145 17.66 -9.66 -21.34
N GLN A 146 17.64 -8.40 -20.89
CA GLN A 146 16.55 -7.46 -21.17
C GLN A 146 16.45 -7.10 -22.67
N ILE A 147 17.58 -6.91 -23.35
CA ILE A 147 17.67 -6.70 -24.80
C ILE A 147 17.05 -7.88 -25.55
N ILE A 148 17.42 -9.12 -25.18
CA ILE A 148 16.87 -10.33 -25.79
C ILE A 148 15.36 -10.40 -25.55
N VAL A 149 14.90 -10.27 -24.31
CA VAL A 149 13.47 -10.33 -23.95
C VAL A 149 12.65 -9.28 -24.71
N GLY A 150 13.19 -8.07 -24.87
CA GLY A 150 12.54 -6.96 -25.56
C GLY A 150 12.51 -7.09 -27.08
N PHE A 151 13.67 -7.20 -27.73
CA PHE A 151 13.75 -7.16 -29.20
C PHE A 151 13.34 -8.48 -29.87
N PHE A 152 13.57 -9.63 -29.25
CA PHE A 152 13.15 -10.93 -29.82
C PHE A 152 11.64 -11.17 -29.65
N GLY A 153 10.93 -10.29 -28.93
CA GLY A 153 9.48 -10.34 -28.84
C GLY A 153 8.94 -11.27 -27.76
N PHE A 154 9.77 -11.80 -26.85
CA PHE A 154 9.28 -12.58 -25.70
C PHE A 154 8.31 -11.74 -24.85
N TRP A 155 8.64 -10.47 -24.62
CA TRP A 155 7.74 -9.56 -23.91
C TRP A 155 6.44 -9.28 -24.67
N ARG A 156 6.47 -9.25 -26.01
CA ARG A 156 5.27 -9.10 -26.84
C ARG A 156 4.27 -10.24 -26.63
N ILE A 157 4.77 -11.48 -26.48
CA ILE A 157 3.93 -12.66 -26.23
C ILE A 157 3.22 -12.50 -24.89
N PHE A 158 3.97 -12.19 -23.83
CA PHE A 158 3.41 -11.92 -22.50
C PHE A 158 2.37 -10.78 -22.53
N ALA A 159 2.73 -9.63 -23.12
CA ALA A 159 1.89 -8.45 -23.16
C ALA A 159 0.59 -8.62 -23.96
N ARG A 160 0.51 -9.60 -24.88
CA ARG A 160 -0.73 -9.91 -25.62
C ARG A 160 -1.84 -10.46 -24.72
N PHE A 161 -1.48 -11.10 -23.62
CA PHE A 161 -2.43 -11.72 -22.70
C PHE A 161 -2.84 -10.77 -21.56
N LEU A 162 -2.35 -9.52 -21.56
CA LEU A 162 -2.75 -8.51 -20.58
C LEU A 162 -4.17 -8.01 -20.88
N SER A 163 -5.12 -8.38 -20.02
CA SER A 163 -6.46 -7.80 -20.02
C SER A 163 -6.50 -6.51 -19.18
N PRO A 164 -7.50 -5.63 -19.35
CA PRO A 164 -7.70 -4.47 -18.47
C PRO A 164 -7.83 -4.86 -16.99
N LEU A 165 -8.34 -6.07 -16.71
CA LEU A 165 -8.48 -6.62 -15.36
C LEU A 165 -7.13 -6.96 -14.72
N SER A 166 -6.15 -7.45 -15.51
CA SER A 166 -4.79 -7.69 -15.03
C SER A 166 -3.92 -6.42 -15.03
N VAL A 167 -4.19 -5.48 -15.94
CA VAL A 167 -3.50 -4.19 -16.03
C VAL A 167 -3.83 -3.27 -14.86
N ALA A 168 -5.08 -3.26 -14.40
CA ALA A 168 -5.50 -2.38 -13.30
C ALA A 168 -4.68 -2.59 -12.02
N PRO A 169 -4.51 -3.82 -11.46
CA PRO A 169 -3.61 -4.07 -10.33
C PRO A 169 -2.14 -3.72 -10.62
N LEU A 170 -1.62 -4.07 -11.80
CA LEU A 170 -0.24 -3.79 -12.20
C LEU A 170 0.07 -2.29 -12.12
N VAL A 171 -0.72 -1.47 -12.81
CA VAL A 171 -0.49 -0.02 -12.87
C VAL A 171 -0.76 0.63 -11.51
N THR A 172 -1.80 0.18 -10.80
CA THR A 172 -2.14 0.70 -9.47
C THR A 172 -0.98 0.48 -8.48
N LEU A 173 -0.39 -0.71 -8.47
CA LEU A 173 0.73 -1.05 -7.59
C LEU A 173 2.10 -0.61 -8.11
N THR A 174 2.21 -0.25 -9.40
CA THR A 174 3.37 0.52 -9.89
C THR A 174 3.42 1.90 -9.24
N GLY A 175 2.27 2.55 -9.03
CA GLY A 175 2.17 3.81 -8.29
C GLY A 175 2.23 3.62 -6.77
N LEU A 176 1.25 2.90 -6.20
CA LEU A 176 1.17 2.72 -4.75
C LEU A 176 2.38 1.96 -4.19
N GLY A 177 3.06 1.11 -4.96
CA GLY A 177 4.19 0.33 -4.48
C GLY A 177 5.35 1.12 -3.88
N PHE A 178 5.46 2.40 -4.24
CA PHE A 178 6.47 3.33 -3.73
C PHE A 178 5.96 4.27 -2.64
N PHE A 179 4.80 3.99 -2.02
CA PHE A 179 4.23 4.85 -0.96
C PHE A 179 5.20 5.06 0.23
N MET A 180 6.11 4.12 0.47
CA MET A 180 7.18 4.22 1.48
C MET A 180 8.16 5.38 1.24
N LEU A 181 8.31 5.80 0.00
CA LEU A 181 9.15 6.93 -0.40
C LEU A 181 8.42 8.29 -0.32
N GLY A 182 7.11 8.27 -0.02
CA GLY A 182 6.29 9.46 0.19
C GLY A 182 6.32 9.92 1.64
N PHE A 183 5.23 9.75 2.37
CA PHE A 183 5.05 10.35 3.70
C PHE A 183 6.13 9.97 4.73
N PRO A 184 6.63 8.71 4.81
CA PRO A 184 7.70 8.38 5.76
C PRO A 184 8.98 9.21 5.54
N LYS A 185 9.39 9.43 4.28
CA LYS A 185 10.56 10.25 3.93
C LYS A 185 10.29 11.75 4.03
N LEU A 186 9.06 12.19 3.78
CA LEU A 186 8.62 13.54 4.08
C LEU A 186 8.75 13.84 5.57
N ALA A 187 8.34 12.88 6.42
CA ALA A 187 8.31 13.02 7.86
C ALA A 187 9.68 12.94 8.54
N ASP A 188 10.75 12.56 7.83
CA ASP A 188 12.14 12.75 8.29
C ASP A 188 12.42 14.24 8.62
N CYS A 189 11.69 15.16 7.97
CA CYS A 189 11.58 16.55 8.35
C CYS A 189 10.15 17.09 8.15
N VAL A 190 9.25 16.77 9.08
CA VAL A 190 7.82 17.11 8.99
C VAL A 190 7.57 18.62 8.89
N GLU A 191 8.43 19.45 9.51
CA GLU A 191 8.29 20.91 9.52
C GLU A 191 8.43 21.53 8.14
N ILE A 192 9.18 20.90 7.23
CA ILE A 192 9.36 21.35 5.84
C ILE A 192 8.48 20.54 4.90
N GLY A 193 8.45 19.22 5.10
CA GLY A 193 7.75 18.29 4.24
C GLY A 193 6.23 18.47 4.23
N LEU A 194 5.62 18.69 5.40
CA LEU A 194 4.16 18.85 5.48
C LEU A 194 3.68 20.16 4.84
N PRO A 195 4.31 21.33 5.09
CA PRO A 195 4.01 22.53 4.31
C PRO A 195 4.21 22.34 2.81
N ALA A 196 5.27 21.65 2.37
CA ALA A 196 5.48 21.39 0.94
C ALA A 196 4.29 20.62 0.33
N LEU A 197 3.79 19.57 0.99
CA LEU A 197 2.62 18.81 0.55
C LEU A 197 1.37 19.70 0.47
N VAL A 198 1.12 20.52 1.49
CA VAL A 198 -0.03 21.43 1.53
C VAL A 198 0.04 22.47 0.41
N ILE A 199 1.22 23.07 0.20
CA ILE A 199 1.44 24.06 -0.88
C ILE A 199 1.16 23.43 -2.24
N ILE A 200 1.68 22.22 -2.51
CA ILE A 200 1.44 21.50 -3.78
C ILE A 200 -0.07 21.30 -4.01
N ILE A 201 -0.81 20.86 -2.98
CA ILE A 201 -2.26 20.64 -3.08
C ILE A 201 -2.99 21.96 -3.37
N ILE A 202 -2.62 23.05 -2.68
CA ILE A 202 -3.21 24.38 -2.89
C ILE A 202 -2.96 24.87 -4.32
N LEU A 203 -1.69 24.87 -4.76
CA LEU A 203 -1.30 25.36 -6.08
C LEU A 203 -1.87 24.51 -7.22
N SER A 204 -1.93 23.18 -7.05
CA SER A 204 -2.38 22.29 -8.12
C SER A 204 -3.90 22.10 -8.21
N GLN A 205 -4.64 22.19 -7.09
CA GLN A 205 -6.08 21.87 -7.09
C GLN A 205 -6.96 23.09 -6.82
N TYR A 206 -6.59 23.95 -5.86
CA TYR A 206 -7.47 25.03 -5.41
C TYR A 206 -7.33 26.31 -6.21
N ILE A 207 -6.10 26.71 -6.54
CA ILE A 207 -5.83 27.92 -7.31
C ILE A 207 -6.44 27.86 -8.73
N PRO A 208 -6.28 26.77 -9.52
CA PRO A 208 -6.86 26.68 -10.86
C PRO A 208 -8.38 26.78 -10.86
N GLN A 209 -9.04 26.24 -9.83
CA GLN A 209 -10.49 26.34 -9.67
C GLN A 209 -10.96 27.77 -9.43
N LYS A 210 -10.25 28.52 -8.57
CA LYS A 210 -10.62 29.91 -8.25
C LYS A 210 -10.30 30.89 -9.37
N MET A 211 -9.15 30.75 -10.00
CA MET A 211 -8.69 31.71 -11.02
C MET A 211 -9.36 31.49 -12.38
N LYS A 212 -10.08 30.37 -12.60
CA LYS A 212 -10.62 29.94 -13.91
C LYS A 212 -9.57 29.91 -15.06
N SER A 213 -8.29 30.08 -14.72
CA SER A 213 -7.17 30.11 -15.65
C SER A 213 -6.69 28.68 -15.89
N ARG A 214 -6.71 28.28 -17.16
CA ARG A 214 -6.11 27.01 -17.60
C ARG A 214 -4.60 27.23 -17.70
N GLY A 215 -3.82 26.66 -16.79
CA GLY A 215 -2.35 26.72 -16.85
C GLY A 215 -1.62 26.85 -15.51
N ALA A 216 -2.29 27.28 -14.44
CA ALA A 216 -1.64 27.42 -13.12
C ALA A 216 -1.23 26.07 -12.51
N ASP A 217 -1.99 25.02 -12.79
CA ASP A 217 -1.71 23.63 -12.40
C ASP A 217 -0.45 23.07 -13.07
N ARG A 218 -0.15 23.50 -14.30
CA ARG A 218 1.02 23.02 -15.08
C ARG A 218 2.36 23.32 -14.39
N PHE A 219 2.43 24.44 -13.68
CA PHE A 219 3.63 24.93 -12.99
C PHE A 219 3.58 24.73 -11.47
N ALA A 220 2.58 24.02 -10.94
CA ALA A 220 2.39 23.89 -9.51
C ALA A 220 3.61 23.27 -8.80
N ILE A 221 4.28 22.28 -9.40
CA ILE A 221 5.44 21.61 -8.80
C ILE A 221 6.65 22.54 -8.71
N ILE A 222 7.04 23.20 -9.80
CA ILE A 222 8.20 24.09 -9.78
C ILE A 222 8.02 25.25 -8.79
N VAL A 223 6.83 25.84 -8.75
CA VAL A 223 6.52 26.93 -7.81
C VAL A 223 6.50 26.40 -6.36
N SER A 224 5.95 25.21 -6.14
CA SER A 224 5.93 24.58 -4.81
C SER A 224 7.33 24.27 -4.28
N ILE A 225 8.21 23.74 -5.13
CA ILE A 225 9.62 23.49 -4.77
C ILE A 225 10.28 24.82 -4.38
N GLY A 226 10.10 25.87 -5.18
CA GLY A 226 10.68 27.19 -4.89
C GLY A 226 10.22 27.76 -3.54
N ILE A 227 8.90 27.73 -3.27
CA ILE A 227 8.34 28.24 -2.01
C ILE A 227 8.78 27.39 -0.82
N ALA A 228 8.71 26.06 -0.94
CA ALA A 228 9.09 25.16 0.15
C ALA A 228 10.59 25.22 0.46
N TRP A 229 11.43 25.37 -0.57
CA TRP A 229 12.88 25.54 -0.41
C TRP A 229 13.20 26.89 0.23
N ALA A 230 12.57 27.99 -0.21
CA ALA A 230 12.75 29.30 0.42
C ALA A 230 12.33 29.27 1.90
N PHE A 231 11.22 28.59 2.22
CA PHE A 231 10.79 28.38 3.60
C PHE A 231 11.81 27.57 4.41
N ALA A 232 12.36 26.48 3.86
CA ALA A 232 13.41 25.68 4.49
C ALA A 232 14.70 26.48 4.75
N GLU A 233 15.10 27.32 3.79
CA GLU A 233 16.27 28.19 3.92
C GLU A 233 16.07 29.22 5.04
N ILE A 234 14.90 29.86 5.11
CA ILE A 234 14.56 30.80 6.19
C ILE A 234 14.66 30.13 7.56
N LEU A 235 14.12 28.90 7.72
CA LEU A 235 14.22 28.15 8.97
C LEU A 235 15.66 27.77 9.32
N THR A 236 16.46 27.43 8.30
CA THR A 236 17.89 27.10 8.47
C THR A 236 18.69 28.33 8.91
N ALA A 237 18.48 29.48 8.25
CA ALA A 237 19.12 30.76 8.54
C ALA A 237 18.69 31.32 9.92
N ALA A 238 17.43 31.15 10.30
CA ALA A 238 16.92 31.52 11.63
C ALA A 238 17.46 30.64 12.77
N GLY A 239 18.25 29.60 12.45
CA GLY A 239 18.90 28.74 13.44
C GLY A 239 17.97 27.72 14.10
N ALA A 240 16.79 27.47 13.53
CA ALA A 240 15.79 26.56 14.10
C ALA A 240 16.31 25.13 14.35
N TYR A 241 17.31 24.71 13.57
CA TYR A 241 17.88 23.36 13.62
C TYR A 241 19.25 23.28 14.34
N ASN A 242 19.85 24.40 14.79
CA ASN A 242 21.23 24.42 15.31
C ASN A 242 21.44 23.53 16.55
N LYS A 243 20.42 23.39 17.40
CA LYS A 243 20.47 22.61 18.65
C LYS A 243 19.72 21.26 18.55
N ARG A 244 19.33 20.84 17.34
CA ARG A 244 18.60 19.58 17.11
C ARG A 244 19.58 18.42 16.86
N SER A 245 19.06 17.18 16.89
CA SER A 245 19.86 15.98 16.66
C SER A 245 20.56 15.99 15.29
N PRO A 246 21.73 15.34 15.12
CA PRO A 246 22.43 15.28 13.83
C PRO A 246 21.57 14.72 12.68
N LYS A 247 20.67 13.76 12.98
CA LYS A 247 19.73 13.21 11.98
C LYS A 247 18.76 14.26 11.46
N THR A 248 18.20 15.07 12.36
CA THR A 248 17.32 16.19 12.02
C THR A 248 18.09 17.26 11.25
N GLN A 249 19.33 17.55 11.67
CA GLN A 249 20.16 18.53 10.97
C GLN A 249 20.49 18.11 9.53
N LEU A 250 20.78 16.83 9.29
CA LEU A 250 21.04 16.30 7.95
C LEU A 250 19.81 16.31 7.03
N SER A 251 18.62 16.10 7.61
CA SER A 251 17.38 15.96 6.83
C SER A 251 16.67 17.28 6.59
N CYS A 252 16.75 18.22 7.55
CA CYS A 252 16.01 19.48 7.51
C CYS A 252 16.83 20.67 7.01
N ARG A 253 18.15 20.68 7.18
CA ARG A 253 18.95 21.83 6.80
C ARG A 253 19.32 21.80 5.33
N THR A 254 19.27 22.97 4.70
CA THR A 254 19.64 23.21 3.30
C THR A 254 21.16 23.26 3.09
N ASP A 255 21.94 23.61 4.11
CA ASP A 255 23.39 23.82 4.05
C ASP A 255 24.24 22.55 4.34
N ARG A 256 23.61 21.41 4.69
CA ARG A 256 24.31 20.19 5.15
C ARG A 256 24.45 19.07 4.13
N SER A 257 24.08 19.29 2.87
CA SER A 257 24.18 18.24 1.84
C SER A 257 25.62 17.79 1.54
N GLY A 258 26.61 18.68 1.73
CA GLY A 258 28.01 18.43 1.38
C GLY A 258 28.29 18.26 -0.12
N LEU A 259 27.26 18.36 -0.97
CA LEU A 259 27.35 18.13 -2.41
C LEU A 259 27.97 19.32 -3.15
N ILE A 260 27.67 20.55 -2.71
CA ILE A 260 28.14 21.78 -3.39
C ILE A 260 29.66 21.90 -3.30
N SER A 261 30.27 21.59 -2.16
CA SER A 261 31.73 21.59 -2.02
C SER A 261 32.36 20.42 -2.79
N ALA A 262 31.73 19.25 -2.75
CA ALA A 262 32.25 18.02 -3.32
C ALA A 262 32.17 17.94 -4.86
N ALA A 263 31.18 18.57 -5.49
CA ALA A 263 30.99 18.48 -6.94
C ALA A 263 32.03 19.32 -7.72
N PRO A 264 32.63 18.80 -8.81
CA PRO A 264 33.44 19.61 -9.72
C PRO A 264 32.59 20.61 -10.53
N TRP A 265 33.21 21.67 -11.04
CA TRP A 265 32.54 22.65 -11.90
C TRP A 265 32.12 22.06 -13.25
N ILE A 266 33.04 21.36 -13.91
CA ILE A 266 32.81 20.67 -15.18
C ILE A 266 33.33 19.25 -15.03
N ARG A 267 32.46 18.26 -15.28
CA ARG A 267 32.84 16.85 -15.38
C ARG A 267 32.00 16.22 -16.47
N VAL A 268 32.64 15.55 -17.43
CA VAL A 268 31.93 14.73 -18.41
C VAL A 268 32.04 13.28 -17.97
N PRO A 269 30.94 12.61 -17.57
CA PRO A 269 30.97 11.18 -17.28
C PRO A 269 31.45 10.38 -18.51
N TYR A 270 32.26 9.36 -18.28
CA TYR A 270 32.81 8.53 -19.35
C TYR A 270 32.68 7.04 -19.00
N PRO A 271 32.61 6.15 -20.01
CA PRO A 271 32.56 4.71 -19.79
C PRO A 271 33.76 4.20 -18.99
N PHE A 272 33.53 3.23 -18.10
CA PHE A 272 34.53 2.56 -17.27
C PHE A 272 35.29 3.48 -16.30
N GLN A 273 34.71 4.62 -15.90
CA GLN A 273 35.34 5.59 -14.99
C GLN A 273 35.77 5.02 -13.63
N TRP A 274 35.13 3.95 -13.16
CA TRP A 274 35.51 3.29 -11.90
C TRP A 274 36.57 2.19 -12.09
N GLY A 275 36.91 1.85 -13.33
CA GLY A 275 37.83 0.80 -13.74
C GLY A 275 37.16 -0.32 -14.55
N ARG A 276 37.92 -1.39 -14.82
CA ARG A 276 37.41 -2.56 -15.58
C ARG A 276 36.30 -3.27 -14.80
N PRO A 277 35.14 -3.59 -15.42
CA PRO A 277 34.06 -4.32 -14.75
C PRO A 277 34.53 -5.70 -14.27
N SER A 278 33.99 -6.13 -13.14
CA SER A 278 34.23 -7.47 -12.59
C SER A 278 33.00 -8.33 -12.84
N PHE A 279 33.20 -9.51 -13.43
CA PHE A 279 32.11 -10.42 -13.77
C PHE A 279 32.07 -11.57 -12.78
N ASN A 280 30.94 -11.67 -12.08
CA ASN A 280 30.62 -12.81 -11.24
C ASN A 280 29.22 -13.30 -11.57
N ALA A 281 29.08 -14.62 -11.73
CA ALA A 281 27.82 -15.22 -12.13
C ALA A 281 26.71 -15.00 -11.08
N GLY A 282 27.03 -15.09 -9.79
CA GLY A 282 26.05 -14.89 -8.71
C GLY A 282 25.47 -13.47 -8.71
N ASP A 283 26.36 -12.48 -8.79
CA ASP A 283 25.98 -11.06 -8.88
C ASP A 283 25.14 -10.80 -10.13
N ALA A 284 25.51 -11.39 -11.27
CA ALA A 284 24.78 -11.25 -12.52
C ALA A 284 23.36 -11.83 -12.44
N PHE A 285 23.16 -13.01 -11.85
CA PHE A 285 21.82 -13.61 -11.70
C PHE A 285 20.90 -12.77 -10.81
N ALA A 286 21.42 -12.22 -9.72
CA ALA A 286 20.66 -11.32 -8.84
C ALA A 286 20.21 -10.04 -9.59
N VAL A 287 21.09 -9.46 -10.40
CA VAL A 287 20.78 -8.27 -11.20
C VAL A 287 19.86 -8.59 -12.39
N ILE A 288 19.91 -9.81 -12.96
CA ILE A 288 18.92 -10.27 -13.96
C ILE A 288 17.50 -10.26 -13.36
N ALA A 289 17.32 -10.72 -12.12
CA ALA A 289 16.02 -10.64 -11.45
C ALA A 289 15.54 -9.19 -11.29
N ALA A 290 16.43 -8.26 -10.92
CA ALA A 290 16.10 -6.83 -10.85
C ALA A 290 15.71 -6.26 -12.22
N SER A 291 16.38 -6.68 -13.29
CA SER A 291 16.00 -6.28 -14.66
C SER A 291 14.61 -6.78 -15.04
N LEU A 292 14.22 -8.00 -14.64
CA LEU A 292 12.88 -8.54 -14.89
C LEU A 292 11.80 -7.72 -14.16
N VAL A 293 12.05 -7.35 -12.91
CA VAL A 293 11.17 -6.48 -12.14
C VAL A 293 11.05 -5.10 -12.81
N ALA A 294 12.16 -4.51 -13.23
CA ALA A 294 12.16 -3.21 -13.90
C ALA A 294 11.39 -3.22 -15.23
N ILE A 295 11.39 -4.35 -15.96
CA ILE A 295 10.57 -4.55 -17.16
C ILE A 295 9.06 -4.48 -16.82
N VAL A 296 8.64 -5.15 -15.75
CA VAL A 296 7.25 -5.18 -15.29
C VAL A 296 6.79 -3.78 -14.85
N GLU A 297 7.56 -3.14 -13.98
CA GLU A 297 7.28 -1.78 -13.48
C GLU A 297 7.22 -0.78 -14.64
N SER A 298 8.18 -0.86 -15.57
CA SER A 298 8.18 -0.01 -16.77
C SER A 298 6.97 -0.23 -17.66
N THR A 299 6.48 -1.47 -17.76
CA THR A 299 5.25 -1.77 -18.51
C THR A 299 4.05 -1.08 -17.88
N GLY A 300 3.92 -1.10 -16.56
CA GLY A 300 2.90 -0.34 -15.83
C GLY A 300 3.00 1.16 -16.10
N THR A 301 4.22 1.71 -16.03
CA THR A 301 4.49 3.14 -16.29
C THR A 301 4.19 3.54 -17.74
N PHE A 302 4.52 2.71 -18.74
CA PHE A 302 4.18 2.98 -20.15
C PHE A 302 2.67 3.04 -20.35
N ILE A 303 1.92 2.14 -19.72
CA ILE A 303 0.46 2.12 -19.78
C ILE A 303 -0.12 3.38 -19.10
N ALA A 304 0.38 3.76 -17.91
CA ALA A 304 -0.04 5.00 -17.23
C ALA A 304 0.25 6.26 -18.06
N ALA A 305 1.45 6.36 -18.62
CA ALA A 305 1.86 7.48 -19.46
C ALA A 305 1.03 7.57 -20.74
N SER A 306 0.63 6.44 -21.34
CA SER A 306 -0.28 6.44 -22.48
C SER A 306 -1.66 7.01 -22.12
N ARG A 307 -2.17 6.67 -20.92
CA ARG A 307 -3.47 7.15 -20.44
C ARG A 307 -3.44 8.66 -20.21
N PHE A 308 -2.42 9.18 -19.51
CA PHE A 308 -2.28 10.61 -19.26
C PHE A 308 -1.85 11.42 -20.48
N GLY A 309 -1.20 10.80 -21.46
CA GLY A 309 -0.89 11.42 -22.75
C GLY A 309 -2.06 11.45 -23.74
N SER A 310 -3.24 10.93 -23.37
CA SER A 310 -4.38 10.70 -24.27
C SER A 310 -4.02 9.87 -25.52
N ALA A 311 -3.07 8.94 -25.38
CA ALA A 311 -2.76 7.99 -26.43
C ALA A 311 -3.78 6.85 -26.46
N THR A 312 -3.90 6.18 -27.59
CA THR A 312 -4.62 4.91 -27.68
C THR A 312 -3.93 3.82 -26.84
N PRO A 313 -4.63 2.75 -26.45
CA PRO A 313 -4.04 1.62 -25.74
C PRO A 313 -2.73 1.14 -26.39
N VAL A 314 -1.69 0.93 -25.58
CA VAL A 314 -0.34 0.64 -26.07
C VAL A 314 -0.29 -0.76 -26.71
N PRO A 315 0.08 -0.89 -27.99
CA PRO A 315 0.20 -2.21 -28.61
C PRO A 315 1.31 -3.05 -27.94
N PRO A 316 1.13 -4.38 -27.80
CA PRO A 316 2.16 -5.27 -27.23
C PRO A 316 3.54 -5.18 -27.91
N SER A 317 3.56 -4.91 -29.22
CA SER A 317 4.81 -4.73 -29.97
C SER A 317 5.58 -3.48 -29.54
N VAL A 318 4.88 -2.41 -29.19
CA VAL A 318 5.47 -1.14 -28.70
C VAL A 318 6.00 -1.33 -27.28
N LEU A 319 5.29 -2.07 -26.43
CA LEU A 319 5.78 -2.45 -25.10
C LEU A 319 7.09 -3.25 -25.20
N SER A 320 7.13 -4.28 -26.04
CA SER A 320 8.33 -5.09 -26.28
C SER A 320 9.51 -4.26 -26.82
N ARG A 321 9.24 -3.35 -27.77
CA ARG A 321 10.24 -2.41 -28.29
C ARG A 321 10.77 -1.49 -27.19
N GLY A 322 9.88 -0.97 -26.35
CA GLY A 322 10.26 -0.15 -25.20
C GLY A 322 11.14 -0.90 -24.20
N VAL A 323 10.86 -2.17 -23.96
CA VAL A 323 11.70 -3.05 -23.10
C VAL A 323 13.08 -3.29 -23.71
N GLY A 324 13.18 -3.49 -25.02
CA GLY A 324 14.47 -3.67 -25.70
C GLY A 324 15.37 -2.44 -25.56
N TRP A 325 14.82 -1.24 -25.77
CA TRP A 325 15.54 0.02 -25.57
C TRP A 325 15.85 0.31 -24.10
N LEU A 326 15.00 -0.13 -23.18
CA LEU A 326 15.30 -0.08 -21.75
C LEU A 326 16.51 -0.96 -21.41
N GLY A 327 16.63 -2.15 -22.03
CA GLY A 327 17.81 -3.01 -21.89
C GLY A 327 19.09 -2.37 -22.43
N ILE A 328 19.03 -1.68 -23.57
CA ILE A 328 20.16 -0.87 -24.06
C ILE A 328 20.52 0.22 -23.03
N GLY A 329 19.51 0.82 -22.39
CA GLY A 329 19.75 1.80 -21.33
C GLY A 329 20.48 1.21 -20.12
N THR A 330 20.06 0.03 -19.66
CA THR A 330 20.74 -0.72 -18.59
C THR A 330 22.17 -1.13 -18.98
N LEU A 331 22.43 -1.38 -20.28
CA LEU A 331 23.79 -1.62 -20.76
C LEU A 331 24.66 -0.37 -20.60
N LEU A 332 24.14 0.80 -20.98
CA LEU A 332 24.82 2.08 -20.80
C LEU A 332 25.06 2.39 -19.31
N ASP A 333 24.10 2.06 -18.44
CA ASP A 333 24.25 2.17 -16.98
C ASP A 333 25.46 1.36 -16.47
N GLY A 334 25.59 0.12 -16.93
CA GLY A 334 26.74 -0.74 -16.61
C GLY A 334 28.06 -0.21 -17.18
N LEU A 335 28.06 0.31 -18.42
CA LEU A 335 29.26 0.86 -19.07
C LEU A 335 29.77 2.12 -18.35
N PHE A 336 28.90 3.09 -18.07
CA PHE A 336 29.27 4.33 -17.36
C PHE A 336 29.41 4.14 -15.85
N GLY A 337 28.87 3.07 -15.30
CA GLY A 337 28.94 2.77 -13.88
C GLY A 337 28.08 3.71 -13.05
N THR A 338 26.78 3.64 -13.27
CA THR A 338 25.76 4.40 -12.54
C THR A 338 25.43 3.82 -11.17
N GLY A 339 25.83 2.58 -10.89
CA GLY A 339 25.56 1.85 -9.64
C GLY A 339 24.15 1.24 -9.56
N THR A 340 23.27 1.53 -10.50
CA THR A 340 21.91 0.98 -10.60
C THR A 340 21.45 0.96 -12.06
N GLY A 341 20.51 0.07 -12.39
CA GLY A 341 19.90 0.02 -13.72
C GLY A 341 18.77 1.05 -13.92
N SER A 342 18.33 1.16 -15.17
CA SER A 342 17.29 2.08 -15.60
C SER A 342 15.88 1.48 -15.59
N THR A 343 14.90 2.32 -15.26
CA THR A 343 13.46 2.02 -15.39
C THR A 343 12.68 3.26 -15.84
N ALA A 344 11.47 3.09 -16.36
CA ALA A 344 10.58 4.19 -16.64
C ALA A 344 10.12 4.87 -15.33
N SER A 345 10.36 6.17 -15.22
CA SER A 345 10.10 6.97 -14.00
C SER A 345 8.60 7.08 -13.72
N VAL A 346 8.18 6.51 -12.59
CA VAL A 346 6.78 6.47 -12.13
C VAL A 346 6.31 7.88 -11.76
N GLU A 347 7.13 8.61 -11.01
CA GLU A 347 6.88 9.99 -10.61
C GLU A 347 6.68 10.92 -11.81
N ASN A 348 7.46 10.75 -12.89
CA ASN A 348 7.25 11.53 -14.11
C ASN A 348 5.97 11.16 -14.86
N ALA A 349 5.57 9.89 -14.87
CA ALA A 349 4.26 9.51 -15.41
C ALA A 349 3.11 10.12 -14.59
N GLY A 350 3.27 10.20 -13.26
CA GLY A 350 2.36 10.93 -12.38
C GLY A 350 2.30 12.44 -12.67
N LEU A 351 3.45 13.04 -13.04
CA LEU A 351 3.53 14.45 -13.40
C LEU A 351 2.72 14.77 -14.67
N LEU A 352 2.62 13.84 -15.63
CA LEU A 352 1.72 13.99 -16.78
C LEU A 352 0.25 14.09 -16.34
N GLY A 353 -0.14 13.32 -15.32
CA GLY A 353 -1.47 13.35 -14.74
C GLY A 353 -1.79 14.66 -14.02
N LEU A 354 -0.81 15.23 -13.32
CA LEU A 354 -0.94 16.52 -12.63
C LEU A 354 -1.00 17.69 -13.61
N THR A 355 -0.06 17.74 -14.55
CA THR A 355 0.11 18.88 -15.48
C THR A 355 -0.81 18.83 -16.69
N ARG A 356 -1.37 17.65 -17.01
CA ARG A 356 -2.18 17.40 -18.21
C ARG A 356 -1.43 17.66 -19.52
N VAL A 357 -0.10 17.58 -19.49
CA VAL A 357 0.79 17.77 -20.65
C VAL A 357 1.46 16.44 -20.99
N GLY A 358 0.97 15.77 -22.02
CA GLY A 358 1.50 14.53 -22.57
C GLY A 358 2.54 14.72 -23.69
N SER A 359 3.09 15.91 -23.88
CA SER A 359 3.95 16.21 -25.04
C SER A 359 5.33 15.54 -24.96
N ARG A 360 5.73 14.83 -26.03
CA ARG A 360 7.06 14.21 -26.11
C ARG A 360 8.21 15.21 -26.17
N ARG A 361 7.98 16.36 -26.80
CA ARG A 361 8.99 17.41 -26.94
C ARG A 361 9.44 17.93 -25.59
N VAL A 362 8.51 18.07 -24.64
CA VAL A 362 8.78 18.49 -23.26
C VAL A 362 9.74 17.51 -22.57
N ILE A 363 9.52 16.21 -22.74
CA ILE A 363 10.38 15.16 -22.18
C ILE A 363 11.78 15.17 -22.82
N GLN A 364 11.87 15.44 -24.11
CA GLN A 364 13.16 15.59 -24.81
C GLN A 364 13.94 16.83 -24.33
N ILE A 365 13.24 17.94 -24.09
CA ILE A 365 13.85 19.14 -23.47
C ILE A 365 14.33 18.82 -22.05
N SER A 366 13.58 18.01 -21.29
CA SER A 366 14.00 17.54 -19.97
C SER A 366 15.32 16.76 -20.02
N ALA A 367 15.50 15.87 -21.01
CA ALA A 367 16.77 15.18 -21.23
C ALA A 367 17.92 16.15 -21.57
N GLY A 368 17.64 17.25 -22.28
CA GLY A 368 18.60 18.33 -22.50
C GLY A 368 19.07 18.98 -21.19
N PHE A 369 18.15 19.24 -20.25
CA PHE A 369 18.52 19.72 -18.92
C PHE A 369 19.33 18.68 -18.12
N MET A 370 18.99 17.40 -18.21
CA MET A 370 19.76 16.33 -17.55
C MET A 370 21.22 16.30 -18.04
N PHE A 371 21.47 16.46 -19.35
CA PHE A 371 22.83 16.61 -19.87
C PHE A 371 23.53 17.85 -19.33
N PHE A 372 22.85 19.00 -19.38
CA PHE A 372 23.40 20.28 -18.94
C PHE A 372 23.84 20.24 -17.47
N PHE A 373 22.98 19.78 -16.56
CA PHE A 373 23.28 19.73 -15.12
C PHE A 373 24.17 18.55 -14.72
N SER A 374 24.24 17.50 -15.55
CA SER A 374 25.22 16.44 -15.36
C SER A 374 26.65 16.93 -15.64
N ILE A 375 26.84 17.71 -16.70
CA ILE A 375 28.17 18.23 -17.09
C ILE A 375 28.59 19.37 -16.17
N LEU A 376 27.67 20.30 -15.87
CA LEU A 376 27.93 21.45 -15.01
C LEU A 376 27.61 21.13 -13.55
N GLY A 377 28.51 20.37 -12.95
CA GLY A 377 28.31 19.69 -11.68
C GLY A 377 27.90 20.56 -10.50
N LYS A 378 28.39 21.79 -10.39
CA LYS A 378 28.02 22.71 -9.30
C LYS A 378 26.55 23.14 -9.39
N PHE A 379 26.04 23.43 -10.59
CA PHE A 379 24.63 23.78 -10.77
C PHE A 379 23.73 22.58 -10.48
N GLY A 380 24.12 21.38 -10.93
CA GLY A 380 23.46 20.13 -10.57
C GLY A 380 23.47 19.89 -9.06
N ALA A 381 24.58 20.17 -8.38
CA ALA A 381 24.73 20.00 -6.93
C ALA A 381 23.85 20.96 -6.11
N VAL A 382 23.64 22.20 -6.57
CA VAL A 382 22.69 23.12 -5.93
C VAL A 382 21.28 22.55 -5.97
N LEU A 383 20.83 22.06 -7.13
CA LEU A 383 19.49 21.46 -7.25
C LEU A 383 19.39 20.11 -6.53
N ALA A 384 20.47 19.32 -6.51
CA ALA A 384 20.54 18.07 -5.76
C ALA A 384 20.62 18.26 -4.23
N SER A 385 20.91 19.49 -3.77
CA SER A 385 20.92 19.84 -2.34
C SER A 385 19.54 20.13 -1.76
N ILE A 386 18.49 20.17 -2.61
CA ILE A 386 17.11 20.33 -2.15
C ILE A 386 16.80 19.22 -1.12
N PRO A 387 16.28 19.58 0.07
CA PRO A 387 15.94 18.61 1.11
C PRO A 387 15.05 17.48 0.59
N LEU A 388 15.42 16.24 0.92
CA LEU A 388 14.69 15.03 0.48
C LEU A 388 13.22 15.02 0.93
N SER A 389 12.90 15.72 2.03
CA SER A 389 11.54 15.86 2.54
C SER A 389 10.61 16.62 1.57
N ILE A 390 11.12 17.60 0.82
CA ILE A 390 10.36 18.33 -0.21
C ILE A 390 10.06 17.41 -1.39
N ILE A 391 11.05 16.62 -1.81
CA ILE A 391 10.93 15.67 -2.92
C ILE A 391 9.92 14.57 -2.56
N ALA A 392 10.00 14.04 -1.34
CA ALA A 392 9.07 13.06 -0.83
C ALA A 392 7.62 13.59 -0.77
N ALA A 393 7.42 14.87 -0.48
CA ALA A 393 6.10 15.51 -0.53
C ALA A 393 5.51 15.56 -1.93
N ILE A 394 6.34 15.77 -2.95
CA ILE A 394 5.92 15.68 -4.35
C ILE A 394 5.50 14.24 -4.69
N TYR A 395 6.25 13.25 -4.23
CA TYR A 395 5.99 11.84 -4.50
C TYR A 395 4.66 11.34 -3.93
N CYS A 396 4.23 11.86 -2.78
CA CYS A 396 2.89 11.61 -2.24
C CYS A 396 1.78 11.93 -3.25
N VAL A 397 1.96 12.96 -4.09
CA VAL A 397 0.99 13.38 -5.10
C VAL A 397 1.23 12.65 -6.43
N LEU A 398 2.48 12.52 -6.88
CA LEU A 398 2.76 11.94 -8.20
C LEU A 398 2.47 10.42 -8.25
N PHE A 399 2.83 9.67 -7.20
CA PHE A 399 2.51 8.25 -7.13
C PHE A 399 1.00 8.00 -7.02
N ALA A 400 0.28 8.89 -6.33
CA ALA A 400 -1.18 8.91 -6.28
C ALA A 400 -1.81 9.05 -7.69
N TYR A 401 -1.27 9.90 -8.55
CA TYR A 401 -1.74 9.99 -9.93
C TYR A 401 -1.55 8.68 -10.70
N VAL A 402 -0.37 8.04 -10.62
CA VAL A 402 -0.15 6.75 -11.29
C VAL A 402 -1.09 5.67 -10.75
N ALA A 403 -1.28 5.61 -9.43
CA ALA A 403 -2.21 4.69 -8.79
C ALA A 403 -3.64 4.85 -9.34
N SER A 404 -4.12 6.09 -9.43
CA SER A 404 -5.44 6.39 -9.98
C SER A 404 -5.57 6.11 -11.48
N ALA A 405 -4.49 6.23 -12.26
CA ALA A 405 -4.46 5.79 -13.66
C ALA A 405 -4.72 4.29 -13.79
N GLY A 406 -4.16 3.48 -12.89
CA GLY A 406 -4.40 2.05 -12.82
C GLY A 406 -5.86 1.72 -12.52
N LEU A 407 -6.43 2.35 -11.49
CA LEU A 407 -7.85 2.22 -11.16
C LEU A 407 -8.77 2.72 -12.29
N GLY A 408 -8.31 3.67 -13.10
CA GLY A 408 -9.01 4.16 -14.28
C GLY A 408 -9.30 3.08 -15.33
N PHE A 409 -8.52 1.99 -15.39
CA PHE A 409 -8.78 0.87 -16.29
C PHE A 409 -9.95 -0.01 -15.87
N LEU A 410 -10.45 0.14 -14.63
CA LEU A 410 -11.63 -0.59 -14.17
C LEU A 410 -12.91 -0.19 -14.91
N GLN A 411 -12.93 0.96 -15.59
CA GLN A 411 -14.05 1.33 -16.47
C GLN A 411 -14.26 0.33 -17.63
N PHE A 412 -13.22 -0.40 -18.02
CA PHE A 412 -13.28 -1.43 -19.06
C PHE A 412 -13.65 -2.82 -18.49
N CYS A 413 -13.89 -2.93 -17.19
CA CYS A 413 -14.14 -4.19 -16.49
C CYS A 413 -15.58 -4.26 -15.97
N ASN A 414 -16.17 -5.47 -15.97
CA ASN A 414 -17.45 -5.68 -15.30
C ASN A 414 -17.23 -5.87 -13.78
N LEU A 415 -17.42 -4.78 -13.02
CA LEU A 415 -17.30 -4.73 -11.56
C LEU A 415 -18.49 -5.36 -10.81
N ASN A 416 -19.52 -5.84 -11.51
CA ASN A 416 -20.62 -6.60 -10.90
C ASN A 416 -20.37 -8.12 -10.89
N SER A 417 -19.32 -8.59 -11.57
CA SER A 417 -18.93 -10.00 -11.57
C SER A 417 -18.03 -10.35 -10.39
N TYR A 418 -18.40 -11.38 -9.63
CA TYR A 418 -17.56 -11.93 -8.56
C TYR A 418 -16.17 -12.37 -9.05
N ARG A 419 -16.04 -12.82 -10.32
CA ARG A 419 -14.75 -13.22 -10.90
C ARG A 419 -13.80 -12.02 -10.97
N SER A 420 -14.29 -10.92 -11.54
CA SER A 420 -13.51 -9.67 -11.68
C SER A 420 -13.14 -9.10 -10.33
N LEU A 421 -14.09 -9.04 -9.40
CA LEU A 421 -13.86 -8.57 -8.03
C LEU A 421 -12.81 -9.43 -7.32
N PHE A 422 -12.92 -10.76 -7.39
CA PHE A 422 -11.95 -11.66 -6.78
C PHE A 422 -10.53 -11.49 -7.33
N ILE A 423 -10.36 -11.43 -8.67
CA ILE A 423 -9.06 -11.22 -9.31
C ILE A 423 -8.46 -9.88 -8.87
N LEU A 424 -9.25 -8.81 -8.95
CA LEU A 424 -8.82 -7.45 -8.60
C LEU A 424 -8.39 -7.35 -7.14
N GLY A 425 -9.24 -7.81 -6.22
CA GLY A 425 -9.00 -7.73 -4.78
C GLY A 425 -7.80 -8.55 -4.34
N LEU A 426 -7.68 -9.79 -4.83
CA LEU A 426 -6.61 -10.70 -4.42
C LEU A 426 -5.25 -10.24 -4.95
N SER A 427 -5.22 -9.72 -6.17
CA SER A 427 -3.98 -9.22 -6.78
C SER A 427 -3.46 -7.96 -6.09
N LEU A 428 -4.35 -7.03 -5.74
CA LEU A 428 -3.97 -5.81 -5.00
C LEU A 428 -3.54 -6.12 -3.56
N PHE A 429 -4.27 -7.01 -2.88
CA PHE A 429 -3.94 -7.41 -1.52
C PHE A 429 -2.59 -8.12 -1.45
N LEU A 430 -2.39 -9.17 -2.25
CA LEU A 430 -1.13 -9.93 -2.26
C LEU A 430 0.05 -9.10 -2.76
N GLY A 431 -0.18 -8.22 -3.74
CA GLY A 431 0.86 -7.34 -4.26
C GLY A 431 1.48 -6.48 -3.16
N LEU A 432 0.68 -5.92 -2.25
CA LEU A 432 1.19 -5.15 -1.12
C LEU A 432 1.65 -6.03 0.05
N SER A 433 0.92 -7.09 0.38
CA SER A 433 1.21 -7.91 1.56
C SER A 433 2.51 -8.71 1.41
N VAL A 434 2.76 -9.28 0.23
CA VAL A 434 3.99 -10.07 -0.03
C VAL A 434 5.22 -9.15 -0.07
N GLN A 435 5.10 -7.97 -0.68
CA GLN A 435 6.16 -6.97 -0.64
C GLN A 435 6.53 -6.60 0.80
N GLN A 436 5.52 -6.29 1.63
CA GLN A 436 5.74 -5.93 3.02
C GLN A 436 6.45 -7.05 3.80
N TYR A 437 6.05 -8.31 3.59
CA TYR A 437 6.69 -9.46 4.20
C TYR A 437 8.19 -9.54 3.94
N PHE A 438 8.57 -9.51 2.66
CA PHE A 438 9.94 -9.68 2.24
C PHE A 438 10.83 -8.54 2.74
N ASN A 439 10.30 -7.32 2.80
CA ASN A 439 11.03 -6.16 3.31
C ASN A 439 11.16 -6.18 4.84
N GLU A 440 10.09 -6.47 5.58
CA GLU A 440 10.13 -6.52 7.04
C GLU A 440 10.99 -7.68 7.55
N TYR A 441 10.90 -8.85 6.92
CA TYR A 441 11.73 -10.00 7.30
C TYR A 441 13.22 -9.69 7.12
N LEU A 442 13.59 -9.04 6.01
CA LEU A 442 14.96 -8.58 5.79
C LEU A 442 15.42 -7.59 6.87
N LEU A 443 14.55 -6.67 7.29
CA LEU A 443 14.87 -5.68 8.34
C LEU A 443 15.05 -6.31 9.73
N ILE A 444 14.26 -7.33 10.07
CA ILE A 444 14.28 -7.97 11.40
C ILE A 444 15.36 -9.02 11.50
N SER A 445 15.46 -9.92 10.50
CA SER A 445 16.35 -11.07 10.53
C SER A 445 17.75 -10.75 9.97
N GLY A 446 17.91 -9.64 9.26
CA GLY A 446 19.15 -9.27 8.57
C GLY A 446 19.41 -10.07 7.28
N HIS A 447 18.53 -11.00 6.93
CA HIS A 447 18.56 -11.77 5.67
C HIS A 447 17.13 -11.95 5.14
N GLY A 448 16.98 -12.23 3.84
CA GLY A 448 15.68 -12.49 3.23
C GLY A 448 15.02 -13.79 3.75
N PRO A 449 13.70 -13.96 3.57
CA PRO A 449 12.96 -15.16 3.96
C PRO A 449 13.54 -16.47 3.44
N VAL A 450 14.11 -16.43 2.24
CA VAL A 450 14.75 -17.57 1.62
C VAL A 450 16.23 -17.54 1.97
N HIS A 451 16.65 -18.54 2.74
CA HIS A 451 18.03 -18.69 3.19
C HIS A 451 18.61 -20.04 2.73
N THR A 452 18.94 -20.12 1.45
CA THR A 452 19.64 -21.26 0.86
C THR A 452 21.16 -21.05 0.88
N GLY A 453 21.93 -22.10 0.58
CA GLY A 453 23.39 -21.99 0.40
C GLY A 453 23.83 -21.15 -0.80
N SER A 454 22.90 -20.65 -1.62
CA SER A 454 23.18 -19.77 -2.76
C SER A 454 22.66 -18.35 -2.49
N ALA A 455 23.57 -17.40 -2.28
CA ALA A 455 23.23 -15.99 -2.11
C ALA A 455 22.47 -15.43 -3.32
N ALA A 456 22.89 -15.81 -4.54
CA ALA A 456 22.24 -15.38 -5.77
C ALA A 456 20.76 -15.83 -5.84
N PHE A 457 20.45 -17.06 -5.42
CA PHE A 457 19.06 -17.53 -5.40
C PHE A 457 18.22 -16.76 -4.37
N ASN A 458 18.79 -16.52 -3.18
CA ASN A 458 18.12 -15.75 -2.14
C ASN A 458 17.80 -14.33 -2.64
N ASP A 459 18.75 -13.67 -3.31
CA ASP A 459 18.57 -12.34 -3.88
C ASP A 459 17.53 -12.31 -5.01
N ILE A 460 17.51 -13.32 -5.89
CA ILE A 460 16.50 -13.41 -6.97
C ILE A 460 15.09 -13.43 -6.36
N VAL A 461 14.87 -14.29 -5.37
CA VAL A 461 13.56 -14.41 -4.72
C VAL A 461 13.23 -13.12 -3.99
N GLN A 462 14.18 -12.55 -3.25
CA GLN A 462 14.01 -11.28 -2.56
C GLN A 462 13.58 -10.18 -3.53
N VAL A 463 14.28 -9.99 -4.65
CA VAL A 463 14.00 -8.91 -5.61
C VAL A 463 12.62 -9.05 -6.25
N ILE A 464 12.23 -10.26 -6.67
CA ILE A 464 10.95 -10.49 -7.36
C ILE A 464 9.77 -10.23 -6.41
N PHE A 465 9.82 -10.80 -5.22
CA PHE A 465 8.74 -10.66 -4.24
C PHE A 465 8.79 -9.34 -3.49
N SER A 466 9.93 -8.63 -3.54
CA SER A 466 10.03 -7.25 -3.08
C SER A 466 9.50 -6.21 -4.09
N SER A 467 8.83 -6.62 -5.18
CA SER A 467 8.17 -5.68 -6.10
C SER A 467 6.66 -5.87 -6.07
N PRO A 468 5.89 -4.89 -5.56
CA PRO A 468 4.45 -5.03 -5.42
C PRO A 468 3.75 -5.09 -6.78
N ALA A 469 4.25 -4.35 -7.78
CA ALA A 469 3.75 -4.41 -9.15
C ALA A 469 3.97 -5.79 -9.78
N THR A 470 5.12 -6.40 -9.53
CA THR A 470 5.48 -7.74 -10.03
C THR A 470 4.59 -8.82 -9.43
N VAL A 471 4.43 -8.82 -8.11
CA VAL A 471 3.53 -9.77 -7.44
C VAL A 471 2.08 -9.58 -7.90
N ALA A 472 1.61 -8.33 -8.02
CA ALA A 472 0.26 -8.02 -8.47
C ALA A 472 -0.02 -8.58 -9.86
N ILE A 473 0.89 -8.37 -10.82
CA ILE A 473 0.67 -8.87 -12.17
C ILE A 473 0.78 -10.38 -12.23
N MET A 474 1.70 -11.01 -11.49
CA MET A 474 1.81 -12.47 -11.44
C MET A 474 0.50 -13.11 -10.99
N VAL A 475 -0.10 -12.59 -9.91
CA VAL A 475 -1.39 -13.06 -9.39
C VAL A 475 -2.53 -12.74 -10.36
N ALA A 476 -2.63 -11.50 -10.82
CA ALA A 476 -3.75 -11.06 -11.67
C ALA A 476 -3.75 -11.78 -13.02
N TYR A 477 -2.58 -11.94 -13.62
CA TYR A 477 -2.39 -12.65 -14.89
C TYR A 477 -2.72 -14.12 -14.75
N PHE A 478 -2.17 -14.79 -13.73
CA PHE A 478 -2.44 -16.20 -13.47
C PHE A 478 -3.92 -16.46 -13.24
N LEU A 479 -4.59 -15.67 -12.39
CA LEU A 479 -6.01 -15.86 -12.09
C LEU A 479 -6.90 -15.52 -13.29
N ASP A 480 -6.55 -14.49 -14.08
CA ASP A 480 -7.35 -14.13 -15.24
C ASP A 480 -7.34 -15.21 -16.32
N LEU A 481 -6.18 -15.86 -16.53
CA LEU A 481 -6.05 -16.98 -17.47
C LEU A 481 -6.68 -18.29 -16.95
N THR A 482 -6.63 -18.54 -15.65
CA THR A 482 -7.04 -19.84 -15.07
C THR A 482 -8.51 -19.89 -14.66
N LEU A 483 -9.12 -18.76 -14.28
CA LEU A 483 -10.52 -18.72 -13.86
C LEU A 483 -11.46 -18.69 -15.07
N SER A 484 -12.24 -19.77 -15.24
CA SER A 484 -13.17 -19.98 -16.37
C SER A 484 -14.16 -18.82 -16.57
N ARG A 485 -14.43 -18.47 -17.83
CA ARG A 485 -15.37 -17.42 -18.24
C ARG A 485 -16.86 -17.82 -18.19
N GLY A 486 -17.19 -19.03 -17.73
CA GLY A 486 -18.53 -19.62 -17.80
C GLY A 486 -19.50 -19.15 -16.70
N ASP A 487 -20.61 -18.58 -17.17
CA ASP A 487 -21.91 -18.21 -16.58
C ASP A 487 -22.17 -18.35 -15.08
N SER A 488 -22.52 -17.21 -14.48
CA SER A 488 -22.87 -17.00 -13.09
C SER A 488 -24.38 -16.89 -12.84
N LEU A 489 -25.22 -17.59 -13.62
CA LEU A 489 -26.68 -17.44 -13.52
C LEU A 489 -27.41 -18.46 -12.64
N THR A 490 -26.75 -19.52 -12.14
CA THR A 490 -27.41 -20.54 -11.31
C THR A 490 -26.57 -21.00 -10.14
N ARG A 491 -26.48 -20.19 -9.07
CA ARG A 491 -26.04 -20.69 -7.76
C ARG A 491 -26.56 -19.80 -6.63
N ARG A 492 -27.83 -19.98 -6.29
CA ARG A 492 -28.38 -19.57 -5.00
C ARG A 492 -28.56 -20.84 -4.16
N ASP A 493 -28.46 -20.71 -2.84
CA ASP A 493 -28.95 -21.65 -1.83
C ASP A 493 -27.97 -22.68 -1.21
N THR A 494 -26.70 -22.78 -1.63
CA THR A 494 -25.73 -23.64 -0.89
C THR A 494 -24.53 -22.93 -0.27
N GLU A 495 -24.35 -21.63 -0.50
CA GLU A 495 -23.14 -20.90 -0.09
C GLU A 495 -23.25 -20.29 1.32
N GLY A 496 -24.45 -20.18 1.89
CA GLY A 496 -24.69 -19.52 3.17
C GLY A 496 -24.06 -20.21 4.39
N ILE A 497 -24.07 -21.55 4.42
CA ILE A 497 -23.49 -22.34 5.52
C ILE A 497 -21.95 -22.36 5.42
N PHE A 498 -21.41 -22.49 4.21
CA PHE A 498 -19.96 -22.57 3.96
C PHE A 498 -19.24 -21.23 4.18
N LEU A 499 -19.84 -20.10 3.78
CA LEU A 499 -19.25 -18.82 4.12
C LEU A 499 -19.38 -18.47 5.60
N GLY A 500 -20.42 -18.95 6.27
CA GLY A 500 -20.51 -18.79 7.71
C GLY A 500 -19.43 -19.51 8.50
N PHE A 501 -19.04 -20.68 8.02
CA PHE A 501 -17.85 -21.37 8.49
C PHE A 501 -16.59 -20.52 8.30
N LEU A 502 -16.38 -19.93 7.11
CA LEU A 502 -15.20 -19.13 6.81
C LEU A 502 -15.11 -17.86 7.69
N HIS A 503 -16.22 -17.14 7.89
CA HIS A 503 -16.27 -15.95 8.76
C HIS A 503 -16.05 -16.29 10.24
N CYS A 504 -16.51 -17.44 10.72
CA CYS A 504 -16.22 -17.89 12.08
C CYS A 504 -14.75 -18.28 12.27
N VAL A 505 -14.11 -18.95 11.28
CA VAL A 505 -12.65 -19.19 11.31
C VAL A 505 -11.90 -17.87 11.46
N VAL A 506 -12.35 -16.84 10.75
CA VAL A 506 -11.76 -15.50 10.79
C VAL A 506 -11.96 -14.84 12.14
N ALA A 507 -13.19 -14.71 12.63
CA ALA A 507 -13.45 -14.11 13.94
C ALA A 507 -12.64 -14.81 15.05
N ILE A 508 -12.56 -16.13 15.01
CA ILE A 508 -11.73 -16.93 15.93
C ILE A 508 -10.24 -16.59 15.75
N GLY A 509 -9.76 -16.54 14.50
CA GLY A 509 -8.40 -16.11 14.18
C GLY A 509 -8.02 -14.76 14.79
N THR A 510 -8.89 -13.75 14.70
CA THR A 510 -8.64 -12.40 15.26
C THR A 510 -8.56 -12.45 16.78
N ILE A 511 -9.45 -13.24 17.39
CA ILE A 511 -9.55 -13.42 18.84
C ILE A 511 -8.28 -14.09 19.36
N THR A 512 -7.88 -15.21 18.75
CA THR A 512 -6.67 -15.95 19.13
C THR A 512 -5.44 -15.07 19.02
N MET A 513 -5.33 -14.30 17.92
CA MET A 513 -4.22 -13.38 17.67
C MET A 513 -4.10 -12.27 18.71
N ALA A 514 -5.20 -11.58 19.00
CA ALA A 514 -5.22 -10.53 20.01
C ALA A 514 -4.81 -11.08 21.39
N SER A 515 -5.30 -12.26 21.76
CA SER A 515 -4.94 -12.93 23.01
C SER A 515 -3.48 -13.40 23.04
N CYS A 516 -2.94 -13.91 21.93
CA CYS A 516 -1.52 -14.28 21.80
C CYS A 516 -0.57 -13.11 22.02
N ILE A 517 -0.96 -11.89 21.62
CA ILE A 517 -0.13 -10.69 21.76
C ILE A 517 -0.27 -10.10 23.15
N LEU A 518 -1.50 -9.94 23.63
CA LEU A 518 -1.78 -9.14 24.83
C LEU A 518 -1.46 -9.88 26.13
N VAL A 519 -1.80 -11.17 26.23
CA VAL A 519 -1.65 -11.94 27.48
C VAL A 519 -0.19 -12.05 27.94
N PRO A 520 0.79 -12.39 27.08
CA PRO A 520 2.20 -12.43 27.48
C PRO A 520 2.75 -11.05 27.89
N LEU A 521 2.31 -9.97 27.24
CA LEU A 521 2.72 -8.60 27.58
C LEU A 521 2.26 -8.18 28.98
N MET A 522 1.14 -8.73 29.43
CA MET A 522 0.56 -8.49 30.75
C MET A 522 1.09 -9.44 31.83
N GLY A 523 1.95 -10.40 31.48
CA GLY A 523 2.51 -11.40 32.40
C GLY A 523 1.66 -12.67 32.57
N GLY A 524 0.62 -12.85 31.74
CA GLY A 524 -0.26 -14.03 31.81
C GLY A 524 0.29 -15.24 31.05
N GLY A 525 -0.10 -16.42 31.48
CA GLY A 525 0.24 -17.72 30.90
C GLY A 525 -0.83 -18.26 29.94
N ASN A 526 -0.82 -19.57 29.73
CA ASN A 526 -1.74 -20.24 28.81
C ASN A 526 -3.18 -20.31 29.37
N GLU A 527 -3.35 -20.32 30.69
CA GLU A 527 -4.67 -20.33 31.34
C GLU A 527 -5.38 -18.98 31.11
N GLU A 528 -4.73 -17.87 31.43
CA GLU A 528 -5.29 -16.53 31.22
C GLU A 528 -5.58 -16.25 29.74
N LYS A 529 -4.77 -16.83 28.85
CA LYS A 529 -4.97 -16.78 27.40
C LYS A 529 -6.24 -17.51 26.97
N ALA A 530 -6.48 -18.71 27.48
CA ALA A 530 -7.71 -19.45 27.22
C ALA A 530 -8.94 -18.68 27.74
N GLU A 531 -8.85 -18.09 28.92
CA GLU A 531 -9.92 -17.31 29.54
C GLU A 531 -10.29 -16.05 28.73
N MET A 532 -9.29 -15.36 28.18
CA MET A 532 -9.51 -14.19 27.31
C MET A 532 -10.19 -14.59 25.99
N ILE A 533 -9.77 -15.71 25.38
CA ILE A 533 -10.36 -16.23 24.13
C ILE A 533 -11.83 -16.60 24.34
N GLU A 534 -12.15 -17.35 25.40
CA GLU A 534 -13.52 -17.75 25.74
C GLU A 534 -14.44 -16.54 25.91
N THR A 535 -13.98 -15.53 26.66
CA THR A 535 -14.73 -14.30 26.92
C THR A 535 -15.01 -13.53 25.63
N LEU A 536 -13.99 -13.38 24.75
CA LEU A 536 -14.12 -12.67 23.48
C LEU A 536 -15.05 -13.39 22.50
N LEU A 537 -15.03 -14.73 22.46
CA LEU A 537 -15.94 -15.52 21.63
C LEU A 537 -17.40 -15.36 22.06
N PHE A 538 -17.65 -15.45 23.37
CA PHE A 538 -19.00 -15.31 23.92
C PHE A 538 -19.58 -13.91 23.65
N VAL A 539 -18.81 -12.85 23.92
CA VAL A 539 -19.23 -11.46 23.64
C VAL A 539 -19.38 -11.22 22.14
N GLY A 540 -18.50 -11.77 21.31
CA GLY A 540 -18.61 -11.70 19.84
C GLY A 540 -19.90 -12.34 19.31
N ALA A 541 -20.33 -13.47 19.90
CA ALA A 541 -21.59 -14.11 19.56
C ALA A 541 -22.81 -13.25 19.93
N ILE A 542 -22.82 -12.66 21.14
CA ILE A 542 -23.87 -11.72 21.56
C ILE A 542 -23.94 -10.52 20.61
N ASN A 543 -22.80 -9.88 20.33
CA ASN A 543 -22.74 -8.73 19.43
C ASN A 543 -23.20 -9.08 18.01
N THR A 544 -22.86 -10.27 17.53
CA THR A 544 -23.33 -10.78 16.22
C THR A 544 -24.85 -10.94 16.20
N LEU A 545 -25.44 -11.49 17.27
CA LEU A 545 -26.89 -11.61 17.40
C LEU A 545 -27.56 -10.23 17.44
N LEU A 546 -27.06 -9.33 18.28
CA LEU A 546 -27.58 -7.96 18.37
C LEU A 546 -27.51 -7.24 17.02
N GLN A 547 -26.40 -7.34 16.31
CA GLN A 547 -26.24 -6.69 15.00
C GLN A 547 -27.15 -7.27 13.92
N THR A 548 -27.31 -8.61 13.90
CA THR A 548 -28.14 -9.29 12.89
C THR A 548 -29.64 -9.14 13.15
N TRP A 549 -30.07 -8.93 14.40
CA TRP A 549 -31.49 -8.79 14.75
C TRP A 549 -31.95 -7.33 14.86
N PHE A 550 -31.14 -6.47 15.51
CA PHE A 550 -31.50 -5.09 15.85
C PHE A 550 -30.60 -4.03 15.18
N GLY A 551 -29.41 -4.41 14.71
CA GLY A 551 -28.48 -3.51 14.03
C GLY A 551 -28.73 -3.43 12.52
N THR A 552 -27.69 -3.67 11.73
CA THR A 552 -27.75 -3.55 10.26
C THR A 552 -28.60 -4.61 9.55
N ARG A 553 -28.99 -5.70 10.25
CA ARG A 553 -29.71 -6.87 9.68
C ARG A 553 -29.00 -7.62 8.56
N LEU A 554 -27.85 -7.12 8.14
CA LEU A 554 -26.94 -7.80 7.24
C LEU A 554 -26.31 -9.01 7.96
N PRO A 555 -26.03 -10.09 7.22
CA PRO A 555 -25.35 -11.27 7.76
C PRO A 555 -23.87 -10.94 8.00
N VAL A 556 -23.59 -10.34 9.16
CA VAL A 556 -22.24 -9.89 9.58
C VAL A 556 -21.87 -10.57 10.89
N VAL A 557 -20.70 -11.21 10.92
CA VAL A 557 -20.11 -11.77 12.14
C VAL A 557 -19.26 -10.69 12.80
N MET A 558 -19.54 -10.41 14.07
CA MET A 558 -18.79 -9.45 14.87
C MET A 558 -17.61 -10.15 15.55
N GLY A 559 -16.42 -9.56 15.42
CA GLY A 559 -15.19 -9.97 16.09
C GLY A 559 -14.48 -8.79 16.76
N PRO A 560 -13.42 -9.02 17.53
CA PRO A 560 -12.63 -7.93 18.11
C PRO A 560 -11.94 -7.13 17.00
N SER A 561 -11.91 -5.81 17.17
CA SER A 561 -11.21 -4.92 16.24
C SER A 561 -9.74 -4.76 16.63
N TYR A 562 -8.84 -4.88 15.65
CA TYR A 562 -7.40 -4.63 15.84
C TYR A 562 -7.10 -3.18 16.26
N THR A 563 -8.01 -2.25 16.02
CA THR A 563 -7.85 -0.83 16.41
C THR A 563 -7.71 -0.65 17.93
N PHE A 564 -8.29 -1.56 18.72
CA PHE A 564 -8.17 -1.56 20.18
C PHE A 564 -6.88 -2.22 20.68
N LEU A 565 -6.11 -2.89 19.81
CA LEU A 565 -4.86 -3.55 20.21
C LEU A 565 -3.79 -2.54 20.62
N VAL A 566 -3.64 -1.46 19.86
CA VAL A 566 -2.65 -0.39 20.12
C VAL A 566 -2.82 0.24 21.52
N PRO A 567 -4.01 0.76 21.89
CA PRO A 567 -4.21 1.30 23.23
C PRO A 567 -4.15 0.22 24.31
N ALA A 568 -4.60 -1.01 24.04
CA ALA A 568 -4.49 -2.11 25.01
C ALA A 568 -3.02 -2.46 25.33
N VAL A 569 -2.16 -2.54 24.30
CA VAL A 569 -0.71 -2.73 24.47
C VAL A 569 -0.09 -1.55 25.22
N SER A 570 -0.49 -0.30 24.90
CA SER A 570 -0.01 0.88 25.62
C SER A 570 -0.37 0.85 27.11
N ILE A 571 -1.54 0.33 27.47
CA ILE A 571 -1.94 0.18 28.88
C ILE A 571 -1.12 -0.92 29.55
N ALA A 572 -0.99 -2.08 28.91
CA ALA A 572 -0.26 -3.25 29.42
C ALA A 572 1.23 -2.97 29.68
N VAL A 573 1.85 -2.13 28.86
CA VAL A 573 3.28 -1.76 28.93
C VAL A 573 3.50 -0.43 29.69
N SER A 574 2.44 0.20 30.19
CA SER A 574 2.57 1.48 30.89
C SER A 574 3.42 1.37 32.16
N ARG A 575 4.13 2.46 32.52
CA ARG A 575 4.91 2.52 33.77
C ARG A 575 4.09 2.24 35.03
N ARG A 576 2.77 2.44 34.97
CA ARG A 576 1.85 2.08 36.07
C ARG A 576 1.77 0.57 36.27
N MET A 577 1.78 -0.20 35.18
CA MET A 577 1.71 -1.66 35.24
C MET A 577 3.06 -2.30 35.59
N SER A 578 4.18 -1.63 35.28
CA SER A 578 5.52 -2.15 35.61
C SER A 578 5.87 -2.08 37.12
N VAL A 579 5.02 -1.46 37.95
CA VAL A 579 5.19 -1.42 39.42
C VAL A 579 4.83 -2.76 40.05
N PHE A 580 4.02 -3.58 39.39
CA PHE A 580 3.62 -4.90 39.88
C PHE A 580 4.66 -5.94 39.47
N GLU A 581 5.41 -6.45 40.46
CA GLU A 581 6.42 -7.50 40.25
C GLU A 581 5.77 -8.88 40.04
N ASP A 582 4.62 -9.14 40.68
CA ASP A 582 3.86 -10.38 40.49
C ASP A 582 3.14 -10.39 39.11
N PRO A 583 3.47 -11.33 38.20
CA PRO A 583 2.88 -11.42 36.86
C PRO A 583 1.35 -11.56 36.88
N HIS A 584 0.80 -12.30 37.84
CA HIS A 584 -0.65 -12.52 37.91
C HIS A 584 -1.36 -11.23 38.36
N GLN A 585 -0.83 -10.53 39.36
CA GLN A 585 -1.37 -9.22 39.75
C GLN A 585 -1.27 -8.19 38.62
N ARG A 586 -0.15 -8.18 37.89
CA ARG A 586 0.04 -7.30 36.74
C ARG A 586 -1.00 -7.57 35.64
N PHE A 587 -1.32 -8.84 35.39
CA PHE A 587 -2.36 -9.22 34.44
C PHE A 587 -3.74 -8.70 34.85
N ILE A 588 -4.15 -8.96 36.10
CA ILE A 588 -5.46 -8.53 36.62
C ILE A 588 -5.62 -7.01 36.58
N GLN A 589 -4.60 -6.25 36.99
CA GLN A 589 -4.65 -4.78 37.00
C GLN A 589 -4.70 -4.20 35.58
N SER A 590 -3.97 -4.80 34.64
CA SER A 590 -4.02 -4.43 33.22
C SER A 590 -5.42 -4.66 32.63
N MET A 591 -6.03 -5.81 32.93
CA MET A 591 -7.39 -6.12 32.47
C MET A 591 -8.46 -5.21 33.08
N ARG A 592 -8.35 -4.82 34.36
CA ARG A 592 -9.27 -3.85 34.98
C ARG A 592 -9.23 -2.48 34.29
N ALA A 593 -8.03 -2.02 33.92
CA ALA A 593 -7.85 -0.75 33.23
C ALA A 593 -8.40 -0.79 31.79
N ILE A 594 -8.10 -1.86 31.05
CA ILE A 594 -8.64 -2.08 29.71
C ILE A 594 -10.17 -2.16 29.76
N GLN A 595 -10.74 -2.89 30.71
CA GLN A 595 -12.18 -3.03 30.88
C GLN A 595 -12.85 -1.69 31.21
N GLY A 596 -12.31 -0.89 32.14
CA GLY A 596 -12.86 0.43 32.47
C GLY A 596 -12.82 1.40 31.29
N ALA A 597 -11.70 1.43 30.56
CA ALA A 597 -11.56 2.26 29.37
C ALA A 597 -12.52 1.83 28.24
N LEU A 598 -12.70 0.52 28.02
CA LEU A 598 -13.67 -0.02 27.05
C LEU A 598 -15.11 0.34 27.41
N ILE A 599 -15.51 0.26 28.68
CA ILE A 599 -16.85 0.66 29.12
C ILE A 599 -17.12 2.12 28.76
N ALA A 600 -16.19 3.02 29.08
CA ALA A 600 -16.31 4.45 28.75
C ALA A 600 -16.38 4.68 27.22
N ALA A 601 -15.57 3.96 26.46
CA ALA A 601 -15.57 4.04 25.00
C ALA A 601 -16.87 3.52 24.35
N SER A 602 -17.50 2.50 24.95
CA SER A 602 -18.81 1.98 24.52
C SER A 602 -19.93 2.98 24.82
N PHE A 603 -19.92 3.65 25.98
CA PHE A 603 -20.89 4.72 26.28
C PHE A 603 -20.78 5.86 25.26
N PHE A 604 -19.56 6.23 24.86
CA PHE A 604 -19.35 7.22 23.81
C PHE A 604 -19.98 6.78 22.47
N GLN A 605 -19.79 5.53 22.05
CA GLN A 605 -20.43 5.00 20.83
C GLN A 605 -21.95 5.06 20.89
N VAL A 606 -22.54 4.68 22.03
CA VAL A 606 -23.98 4.75 22.25
C VAL A 606 -24.46 6.20 22.10
N ILE A 607 -23.81 7.15 22.77
CA ILE A 607 -24.15 8.58 22.69
C ILE A 607 -24.05 9.08 21.25
N VAL A 608 -22.96 8.79 20.54
CA VAL A 608 -22.76 9.21 19.14
C VAL A 608 -23.81 8.60 18.20
N GLY A 609 -24.18 7.33 18.43
CA GLY A 609 -25.23 6.63 17.69
C GLY A 609 -26.62 7.24 17.90
N PHE A 610 -27.00 7.48 19.15
CA PHE A 610 -28.31 8.05 19.51
C PHE A 610 -28.45 9.53 19.15
N LEU A 611 -27.39 10.34 19.26
CA LEU A 611 -27.40 11.76 18.88
C LEU A 611 -27.49 11.97 17.36
N GLY A 612 -27.43 10.91 16.56
CA GLY A 612 -27.51 11.02 15.10
C GLY A 612 -26.32 11.75 14.46
N PHE A 613 -25.20 11.90 15.18
CA PHE A 613 -24.01 12.55 14.61
C PHE A 613 -23.51 11.82 13.36
N TRP A 614 -23.55 10.49 13.39
CA TRP A 614 -23.19 9.64 12.25
C TRP A 614 -24.10 9.86 11.03
N ARG A 615 -25.36 10.27 11.25
CA ARG A 615 -26.32 10.62 10.19
C ARG A 615 -25.82 11.81 9.37
N ILE A 616 -25.33 12.85 10.04
CA ILE A 616 -24.81 14.06 9.39
C ILE A 616 -23.58 13.69 8.57
N PHE A 617 -22.68 12.89 9.14
CA PHE A 617 -21.48 12.41 8.46
C PHE A 617 -21.81 11.55 7.23
N ALA A 618 -22.69 10.56 7.36
CA ALA A 618 -23.09 9.65 6.28
C ALA A 618 -23.78 10.39 5.11
N ARG A 619 -24.57 11.42 5.38
CA ARG A 619 -25.19 12.27 4.32
C ARG A 619 -24.15 13.01 3.48
N CYS A 620 -23.00 13.31 4.06
CA CYS A 620 -21.93 14.01 3.38
C CYS A 620 -21.00 13.06 2.61
N LEU A 621 -21.12 11.73 2.76
CA LEU A 621 -20.34 10.75 2.01
C LEU A 621 -20.79 10.64 0.55
N SER A 622 -19.83 10.30 -0.31
CA SER A 622 -19.99 9.94 -1.71
C SER A 622 -19.36 8.57 -1.98
N PRO A 623 -19.77 7.84 -3.04
CA PRO A 623 -19.05 6.66 -3.49
C PRO A 623 -17.55 6.92 -3.65
N LEU A 624 -17.16 8.07 -4.19
CA LEU A 624 -15.76 8.46 -4.34
C LEU A 624 -14.98 8.51 -3.01
N SER A 625 -15.61 8.97 -1.93
CA SER A 625 -15.01 8.97 -0.58
C SER A 625 -15.07 7.59 0.11
N VAL A 626 -16.07 6.76 -0.21
CA VAL A 626 -16.25 5.43 0.36
C VAL A 626 -15.26 4.42 -0.23
N VAL A 627 -14.87 4.56 -1.51
CA VAL A 627 -13.91 3.64 -2.15
C VAL A 627 -12.60 3.54 -1.36
N PRO A 628 -11.87 4.64 -1.05
CA PRO A 628 -10.65 4.58 -0.25
C PRO A 628 -10.87 3.98 1.13
N LEU A 629 -12.00 4.32 1.78
CA LEU A 629 -12.36 3.78 3.10
C LEU A 629 -12.42 2.25 3.07
N VAL A 630 -13.29 1.67 2.25
CA VAL A 630 -13.49 0.21 2.21
C VAL A 630 -12.25 -0.50 1.69
N THR A 631 -11.61 0.06 0.66
CA THR A 631 -10.40 -0.51 0.06
C THR A 631 -9.27 -0.58 1.09
N LEU A 632 -9.07 0.47 1.89
CA LEU A 632 -8.02 0.50 2.92
C LEU A 632 -8.43 -0.12 4.24
N THR A 633 -9.71 -0.38 4.50
CA THR A 633 -10.10 -1.32 5.56
C THR A 633 -9.62 -2.74 5.20
N GLY A 634 -9.77 -3.16 3.93
CA GLY A 634 -9.26 -4.45 3.47
C GLY A 634 -7.73 -4.50 3.38
N LEU A 635 -7.10 -3.53 2.72
CA LEU A 635 -5.65 -3.47 2.59
C LEU A 635 -4.98 -3.19 3.95
N GLY A 636 -5.46 -2.25 4.74
CA GLY A 636 -4.80 -1.81 5.96
C GLY A 636 -4.54 -2.89 7.02
N LEU A 637 -5.29 -3.98 6.98
CA LEU A 637 -5.14 -5.10 7.90
C LEU A 637 -3.90 -5.95 7.63
N PHE A 638 -3.27 -5.88 6.44
CA PHE A 638 -1.99 -6.57 6.23
C PHE A 638 -0.88 -5.99 7.14
N PHE A 639 -0.89 -4.70 7.46
CA PHE A 639 0.09 -4.10 8.40
C PHE A 639 0.01 -4.72 9.81
N SER A 640 -1.11 -5.33 10.18
CA SER A 640 -1.33 -5.94 11.50
C SER A 640 -1.24 -7.47 11.51
N ILE A 641 -1.58 -8.13 10.39
CA ILE A 641 -1.61 -9.60 10.26
C ILE A 641 -0.24 -10.16 9.88
N PHE A 642 0.56 -9.39 9.15
CA PHE A 642 1.81 -9.90 8.59
C PHE A 642 2.92 -10.15 9.62
N PRO A 643 3.12 -9.33 10.67
CA PRO A 643 4.08 -9.63 11.74
C PRO A 643 3.88 -11.00 12.38
N THR A 644 2.66 -11.54 12.30
CA THR A 644 2.26 -12.85 12.85
C THR A 644 2.40 -13.99 11.83
N MET A 645 2.31 -13.70 10.53
CA MET A 645 2.76 -14.62 9.46
C MET A 645 4.29 -14.74 9.42
N LEU A 646 5.04 -13.68 9.76
CA LEU A 646 6.51 -13.64 9.79
C LEU A 646 7.12 -14.73 10.68
N HIS A 647 6.39 -15.15 11.70
CA HIS A 647 6.93 -16.08 12.69
C HIS A 647 7.02 -17.52 12.13
N CYS A 648 6.13 -17.94 11.21
CA CYS A 648 6.07 -19.31 10.67
C CYS A 648 5.89 -19.39 9.14
N PRO A 649 6.91 -19.00 8.36
CA PRO A 649 6.80 -18.89 6.90
C PRO A 649 6.70 -20.24 6.18
N ALA A 650 7.25 -21.31 6.76
CA ALA A 650 7.27 -22.65 6.17
C ALA A 650 5.89 -23.32 6.05
N ILE A 651 4.87 -22.82 6.78
CA ILE A 651 3.50 -23.34 6.76
C ILE A 651 2.58 -22.42 5.95
N ALA A 652 2.79 -21.09 6.02
CA ALA A 652 1.92 -20.09 5.40
C ALA A 652 1.89 -20.17 3.86
N LEU A 653 3.06 -20.27 3.23
CA LEU A 653 3.20 -20.30 1.76
C LEU A 653 2.63 -21.59 1.14
N PRO A 654 2.93 -22.80 1.65
CA PRO A 654 2.32 -24.03 1.16
C PRO A 654 0.82 -24.08 1.44
N ALA A 655 0.35 -23.69 2.63
CA ALA A 655 -1.08 -23.67 2.94
C ALA A 655 -1.86 -22.71 2.02
N PHE A 656 -1.26 -21.56 1.70
CA PHE A 656 -1.84 -20.60 0.76
C PHE A 656 -1.87 -21.15 -0.67
N PHE A 657 -0.77 -21.74 -1.16
CA PHE A 657 -0.69 -22.34 -2.49
C PHE A 657 -1.68 -23.51 -2.63
N ILE A 658 -1.77 -24.36 -1.59
CA ILE A 658 -2.77 -25.40 -1.45
C ILE A 658 -4.17 -24.77 -1.53
N LEU A 659 -4.53 -23.79 -0.72
CA LEU A 659 -5.87 -23.19 -0.75
C LEU A 659 -6.25 -22.58 -2.12
N VAL A 660 -5.31 -21.93 -2.82
CA VAL A 660 -5.54 -21.37 -4.17
C VAL A 660 -5.70 -22.48 -5.22
N VAL A 661 -4.80 -23.48 -5.22
CA VAL A 661 -4.86 -24.64 -6.14
C VAL A 661 -6.09 -25.49 -5.85
N PHE A 662 -6.49 -25.64 -4.59
CA PHE A 662 -7.66 -26.42 -4.19
C PHE A 662 -8.97 -25.68 -4.44
N GLN A 663 -9.03 -24.33 -4.36
CA GLN A 663 -10.19 -23.58 -4.87
C GLN A 663 -10.34 -23.75 -6.39
N TYR A 664 -9.23 -23.80 -7.12
CA TYR A 664 -9.23 -24.11 -8.54
C TYR A 664 -9.74 -25.54 -8.81
N ILE A 665 -9.24 -26.55 -8.06
CA ILE A 665 -9.71 -27.93 -8.15
C ILE A 665 -11.19 -28.04 -7.78
N ASP A 666 -11.66 -27.39 -6.71
CA ASP A 666 -13.07 -27.38 -6.30
C ASP A 666 -13.97 -26.82 -7.41
N ARG A 667 -13.60 -25.67 -8.00
CA ARG A 667 -14.38 -25.09 -9.11
C ARG A 667 -14.43 -26.02 -10.33
N ARG A 668 -13.31 -26.70 -10.64
CA ARG A 668 -13.21 -27.64 -11.77
C ARG A 668 -13.90 -28.98 -11.50
N MET A 669 -13.98 -29.41 -10.24
CA MET A 669 -14.73 -30.59 -9.79
C MET A 669 -16.23 -30.31 -9.76
N LYS A 670 -16.62 -29.09 -9.33
CA LYS A 670 -18.01 -28.59 -9.38
C LYS A 670 -18.53 -28.40 -10.79
N SER A 671 -17.70 -27.98 -11.75
CA SER A 671 -18.11 -27.93 -13.16
C SER A 671 -18.30 -29.32 -13.78
N ARG A 672 -17.80 -30.37 -13.11
CA ARG A 672 -18.01 -31.79 -13.46
C ARG A 672 -19.10 -32.47 -12.60
N GLY A 673 -19.88 -31.72 -11.83
CA GLY A 673 -21.01 -32.26 -11.05
C GLY A 673 -20.63 -33.00 -9.76
N VAL A 674 -19.38 -32.94 -9.32
CA VAL A 674 -18.93 -33.61 -8.08
C VAL A 674 -19.31 -32.77 -6.85
N ASN A 675 -20.08 -33.36 -5.93
CA ASN A 675 -20.69 -32.66 -4.78
C ASN A 675 -19.81 -32.64 -3.51
N ARG A 676 -19.79 -31.46 -2.88
CA ARG A 676 -19.70 -31.07 -1.43
C ARG A 676 -18.67 -31.70 -0.48
N PHE A 677 -18.11 -32.89 -0.72
CA PHE A 677 -17.14 -33.54 0.17
C PHE A 677 -15.69 -33.07 -0.03
N ALA A 678 -15.38 -32.52 -1.20
CA ALA A 678 -14.01 -32.19 -1.59
C ALA A 678 -13.34 -31.15 -0.65
N ILE A 679 -14.06 -30.13 -0.17
CA ILE A 679 -13.46 -29.07 0.66
C ILE A 679 -13.22 -29.54 2.10
N ILE A 680 -14.14 -30.29 2.71
CA ILE A 680 -13.95 -30.84 4.07
C ILE A 680 -12.81 -31.84 4.06
N VAL A 681 -12.75 -32.69 3.03
CA VAL A 681 -11.62 -33.60 2.79
C VAL A 681 -10.33 -32.81 2.52
N SER A 682 -10.39 -31.68 1.82
CA SER A 682 -9.21 -30.83 1.55
C SER A 682 -8.69 -30.12 2.82
N ILE A 683 -9.57 -29.62 3.69
CA ILE A 683 -9.19 -29.05 4.99
C ILE A 683 -8.62 -30.16 5.88
N GLY A 684 -9.24 -31.35 5.87
CA GLY A 684 -8.73 -32.52 6.58
C GLY A 684 -7.36 -32.99 6.08
N ILE A 685 -7.13 -32.98 4.76
CA ILE A 685 -5.83 -33.31 4.16
C ILE A 685 -4.80 -32.22 4.46
N ALA A 686 -5.14 -30.93 4.34
CA ALA A 686 -4.22 -29.85 4.67
C ALA A 686 -3.83 -29.87 6.16
N TRP A 687 -4.78 -30.19 7.05
CA TRP A 687 -4.53 -30.40 8.47
C TRP A 687 -3.67 -31.65 8.73
N ALA A 688 -3.96 -32.78 8.10
CA ALA A 688 -3.16 -34.00 8.20
C ALA A 688 -1.74 -33.83 7.65
N VAL A 689 -1.56 -33.06 6.58
CA VAL A 689 -0.24 -32.70 6.03
C VAL A 689 0.51 -31.78 6.98
N ALA A 690 -0.16 -30.80 7.61
CA ALA A 690 0.46 -29.94 8.62
C ALA A 690 0.92 -30.73 9.85
N GLU A 691 0.10 -31.67 10.34
CA GLU A 691 0.44 -32.59 11.44
C GLU A 691 1.54 -33.59 11.05
N PHE A 692 1.53 -34.10 9.82
CA PHE A 692 2.58 -35.00 9.31
C PHE A 692 3.94 -34.29 9.21
N LEU A 693 3.96 -33.07 8.67
CA LEU A 693 5.18 -32.26 8.60
C LEU A 693 5.71 -31.88 9.99
N PHE A 694 4.82 -31.75 10.99
CA PHE A 694 5.18 -31.58 12.39
C PHE A 694 5.79 -32.86 13.00
N ALA A 695 5.16 -34.02 12.80
CA ALA A 695 5.60 -35.30 13.33
C ALA A 695 6.97 -35.77 12.78
N VAL A 696 7.30 -35.41 11.53
CA VAL A 696 8.55 -35.80 10.86
C VAL A 696 9.73 -34.87 11.21
N GLY A 697 9.52 -33.86 12.06
CA GLY A 697 10.62 -33.03 12.59
C GLY A 697 11.31 -32.15 11.53
N ALA A 698 10.63 -31.85 10.42
CA ALA A 698 11.18 -31.10 9.30
C ALA A 698 11.55 -29.64 9.64
N PHE A 699 11.15 -29.13 10.82
CA PHE A 699 11.29 -27.73 11.21
C PHE A 699 11.93 -27.54 12.60
N LYS A 700 13.17 -28.03 12.75
CA LYS A 700 13.97 -27.82 13.96
C LYS A 700 14.64 -26.43 13.94
N GLU A 701 13.87 -25.35 14.08
CA GLU A 701 14.43 -24.00 14.27
C GLU A 701 14.79 -23.73 15.75
N ARG A 702 15.99 -23.18 15.98
CA ARG A 702 16.68 -23.10 17.30
C ARG A 702 16.31 -21.91 18.20
N SER A 703 15.34 -21.07 17.83
CA SER A 703 14.99 -19.89 18.64
C SER A 703 13.79 -20.15 19.56
N VAL A 704 14.03 -20.14 20.88
CA VAL A 704 13.01 -20.27 21.94
C VAL A 704 11.94 -19.17 21.84
N LYS A 705 12.28 -17.98 21.34
CA LYS A 705 11.31 -16.89 21.10
C LYS A 705 10.32 -17.20 19.96
N THR A 706 10.76 -17.94 18.94
CA THR A 706 9.95 -18.35 17.78
C THR A 706 9.02 -19.51 18.14
N GLN A 707 9.48 -20.44 19.00
CA GLN A 707 8.63 -21.54 19.50
C GLN A 707 7.44 -21.06 20.33
N ILE A 708 7.60 -20.01 21.16
CA ILE A 708 6.53 -19.50 22.04
C ILE A 708 5.42 -18.76 21.26
N THR A 709 5.74 -18.20 20.09
CA THR A 709 4.80 -17.37 19.29
C THR A 709 4.17 -18.13 18.12
N CYS A 710 4.88 -19.08 17.53
CA CYS A 710 4.34 -19.90 16.42
C CYS A 710 3.44 -21.05 16.85
N PHE A 711 3.72 -21.62 18.01
CA PHE A 711 3.11 -22.87 18.42
C PHE A 711 2.51 -22.67 19.81
N THR A 712 1.22 -22.31 19.85
CA THR A 712 0.42 -22.78 20.98
C THR A 712 0.46 -24.29 20.90
N ASN A 713 1.13 -24.96 21.84
CA ASN A 713 0.99 -26.41 21.99
C ASN A 713 -0.52 -26.68 22.14
N PRO A 714 -1.19 -27.24 21.11
CA PRO A 714 -2.66 -27.33 21.11
C PRO A 714 -3.11 -28.16 22.30
N SER A 715 -2.34 -29.20 22.63
CA SER A 715 -2.57 -30.05 23.78
C SER A 715 -2.56 -29.27 25.10
N ALA A 716 -1.61 -28.36 25.31
CA ALA A 716 -1.53 -27.55 26.54
C ALA A 716 -2.68 -26.54 26.69
N LEU A 717 -3.14 -25.93 25.58
CA LEU A 717 -4.26 -25.00 25.60
C LEU A 717 -5.60 -25.74 25.80
N ILE A 718 -5.74 -26.92 25.17
CA ILE A 718 -6.91 -27.80 25.32
C ILE A 718 -6.99 -28.36 26.75
N THR A 719 -5.86 -28.73 27.37
CA THR A 719 -5.84 -29.21 28.76
C THR A 719 -6.09 -28.11 29.79
N ALA A 720 -5.76 -26.86 29.48
CA ALA A 720 -6.00 -25.71 30.36
C ALA A 720 -7.46 -25.22 30.32
N ALA A 721 -8.22 -25.57 29.28
CA ALA A 721 -9.60 -25.12 29.10
C ALA A 721 -10.61 -26.12 29.72
N PRO A 722 -11.49 -25.68 30.64
CA PRO A 722 -12.56 -26.53 31.15
C PRO A 722 -13.67 -26.75 30.11
N TRP A 723 -14.33 -27.91 30.18
CA TRP A 723 -15.34 -28.34 29.21
C TRP A 723 -16.60 -27.47 29.14
N ILE A 724 -17.03 -26.89 30.28
CA ILE A 724 -18.17 -25.98 30.35
C ILE A 724 -17.83 -24.87 31.35
N ARG A 725 -17.79 -23.63 30.87
CA ARG A 725 -17.63 -22.43 31.68
C ARG A 725 -18.42 -21.30 31.03
N VAL A 726 -19.06 -20.45 31.85
CA VAL A 726 -19.83 -19.29 31.37
C VAL A 726 -19.12 -18.04 31.89
N PRO A 727 -18.73 -17.09 31.02
CA PRO A 727 -18.06 -15.87 31.46
C PRO A 727 -18.99 -15.01 32.32
N HIS A 728 -18.51 -14.55 33.48
CA HIS A 728 -19.25 -13.61 34.34
C HIS A 728 -18.81 -12.15 34.10
N PRO A 729 -19.74 -11.17 34.17
CA PRO A 729 -19.39 -9.76 34.07
C PRO A 729 -18.45 -9.35 35.23
N PHE A 730 -17.47 -8.49 34.94
CA PHE A 730 -16.46 -8.03 35.91
C PHE A 730 -15.60 -9.14 36.52
N ARG A 731 -15.35 -10.21 35.76
CA ARG A 731 -14.50 -11.35 36.15
C ARG A 731 -13.16 -10.95 36.78
N TRP A 732 -12.53 -9.92 36.22
CA TRP A 732 -11.20 -9.46 36.67
C TRP A 732 -11.27 -8.50 37.87
N GLY A 733 -12.46 -8.20 38.39
CA GLY A 733 -12.72 -7.25 39.47
C GLY A 733 -13.33 -5.93 38.99
N ARG A 734 -13.41 -4.95 39.90
CA ARG A 734 -14.01 -3.63 39.59
C ARG A 734 -13.18 -2.91 38.51
N PRO A 735 -13.82 -2.29 37.50
CA PRO A 735 -13.11 -1.55 36.46
C PRO A 735 -12.36 -0.36 37.06
N SER A 736 -11.17 -0.08 36.53
CA SER A 736 -10.43 1.14 36.88
C SER A 736 -10.58 2.18 35.77
N PHE A 737 -10.90 3.41 36.17
CA PHE A 737 -11.12 4.52 35.24
C PHE A 737 -9.97 5.50 35.34
N ASN A 738 -9.19 5.61 34.26
CA ASN A 738 -8.17 6.62 34.11
C ASN A 738 -8.42 7.43 32.85
N VAL A 739 -8.34 8.75 32.97
CA VAL A 739 -8.68 9.69 31.90
C VAL A 739 -7.84 9.47 30.63
N ALA A 740 -6.54 9.23 30.75
CA ALA A 740 -5.66 9.02 29.60
C ALA A 740 -5.98 7.72 28.86
N ASP A 741 -6.28 6.66 29.62
CA ASP A 741 -6.64 5.35 29.07
C ASP A 741 -8.01 5.43 28.37
N ILE A 742 -8.97 6.16 28.96
CA ILE A 742 -10.30 6.42 28.36
C ILE A 742 -10.17 7.14 27.01
N PHE A 743 -9.40 8.23 26.92
CA PHE A 743 -9.23 8.95 25.64
C PHE A 743 -8.65 8.07 24.53
N SER A 744 -7.66 7.23 24.86
CA SER A 744 -7.05 6.30 23.90
C SER A 744 -8.04 5.21 23.42
N MET A 745 -8.93 4.76 24.30
CA MET A 745 -9.92 3.73 23.96
C MET A 745 -11.13 4.31 23.23
N VAL A 746 -11.54 5.54 23.56
CA VAL A 746 -12.57 6.30 22.84
C VAL A 746 -12.13 6.59 21.40
N SER A 747 -10.87 6.96 21.19
CA SER A 747 -10.33 7.15 19.84
C SER A 747 -10.25 5.84 19.05
N ALA A 748 -9.80 4.74 19.67
CA ALA A 748 -9.84 3.41 19.04
C ALA A 748 -11.27 2.96 18.69
N SER A 749 -12.23 3.35 19.52
CA SER A 749 -13.66 3.10 19.32
C SER A 749 -14.23 3.90 18.15
N LEU A 750 -13.81 5.17 17.99
CA LEU A 750 -14.12 5.98 16.81
C LEU A 750 -13.54 5.36 15.53
N VAL A 751 -12.25 4.97 15.55
CA VAL A 751 -11.59 4.29 14.43
C VAL A 751 -12.30 2.98 14.08
N ALA A 752 -12.63 2.16 15.09
CA ALA A 752 -13.39 0.93 14.89
C ALA A 752 -14.76 1.19 14.25
N THR A 753 -15.41 2.30 14.60
CA THR A 753 -16.71 2.70 14.01
C THR A 753 -16.55 3.08 12.53
N ILE A 754 -15.46 3.79 12.19
CA ILE A 754 -15.12 4.15 10.81
C ILE A 754 -14.82 2.88 9.98
N GLU A 755 -13.96 2.00 10.48
CA GLU A 755 -13.58 0.75 9.82
C GLU A 755 -14.76 -0.21 9.67
N SER A 756 -15.57 -0.37 10.72
CA SER A 756 -16.78 -1.19 10.69
C SER A 756 -17.79 -0.65 9.69
N THR A 757 -17.93 0.67 9.53
CA THR A 757 -18.77 1.24 8.47
C THR A 757 -18.30 0.78 7.09
N GLY A 758 -16.98 0.74 6.86
CA GLY A 758 -16.41 0.23 5.61
C GLY A 758 -16.67 -1.27 5.41
N THR A 759 -16.53 -2.09 6.46
CA THR A 759 -16.84 -3.52 6.38
C THR A 759 -18.34 -3.79 6.25
N PHE A 760 -19.23 -3.05 6.92
CA PHE A 760 -20.69 -3.20 6.78
C PHE A 760 -21.17 -2.96 5.35
N ILE A 761 -20.63 -1.94 4.69
CA ILE A 761 -20.90 -1.64 3.29
C ILE A 761 -20.48 -2.84 2.39
N ALA A 762 -19.36 -3.51 2.72
CA ALA A 762 -18.89 -4.70 2.00
C ALA A 762 -19.63 -6.00 2.39
N ALA A 763 -20.11 -6.12 3.63
CA ALA A 763 -20.57 -7.36 4.26
C ALA A 763 -22.06 -7.68 4.06
N SER A 764 -22.71 -7.13 3.03
CA SER A 764 -24.11 -7.45 2.68
C SER A 764 -24.36 -8.90 2.21
N ARG A 765 -23.36 -9.78 2.31
CA ARG A 765 -23.38 -11.20 1.92
C ARG A 765 -22.48 -11.97 2.92
N LEU A 766 -22.98 -12.66 3.96
CA LEU A 766 -23.03 -14.15 4.10
C LEU A 766 -22.99 -14.63 5.59
N GLY A 767 -23.42 -15.88 5.87
CA GLY A 767 -23.96 -16.44 7.15
C GLY A 767 -22.98 -16.90 8.27
N LYS A 768 -23.36 -17.90 9.11
CA LYS A 768 -22.81 -18.19 10.48
C LYS A 768 -22.40 -19.67 10.76
N PHE A 769 -21.36 -19.93 11.60
CA PHE A 769 -21.30 -20.82 12.81
C PHE A 769 -19.86 -21.24 13.22
N GLY A 770 -19.56 -21.39 14.52
CA GLY A 770 -18.24 -21.76 15.04
C GLY A 770 -18.23 -22.39 16.43
N ALA A 771 -17.30 -23.34 16.64
CA ALA A 771 -16.75 -23.77 17.94
C ALA A 771 -15.57 -24.77 17.76
N PHE A 772 -15.52 -25.55 16.67
CA PHE A 772 -14.47 -26.54 16.39
C PHE A 772 -13.11 -25.94 15.92
N LEU A 773 -13.03 -24.62 15.75
CA LEU A 773 -12.04 -23.96 14.88
C LEU A 773 -10.87 -23.27 15.61
N ALA A 774 -10.83 -23.31 16.94
CA ALA A 774 -9.77 -22.69 17.74
C ALA A 774 -8.44 -23.47 17.73
N SER A 775 -8.40 -24.67 17.12
CA SER A 775 -7.20 -25.50 16.96
C SER A 775 -6.48 -25.32 15.62
N VAL A 776 -6.99 -24.46 14.72
CA VAL A 776 -6.42 -24.27 13.37
C VAL A 776 -5.09 -23.51 13.46
N PRO A 777 -4.01 -23.99 12.81
CA PRO A 777 -2.74 -23.27 12.78
C PRO A 777 -2.88 -21.83 12.26
N LEU A 778 -2.26 -20.89 12.97
CA LEU A 778 -2.21 -19.46 12.64
C LEU A 778 -1.91 -19.15 11.15
N PRO A 779 -1.01 -19.88 10.46
CA PRO A 779 -0.75 -19.66 9.03
C PRO A 779 -1.93 -19.97 8.11
N VAL A 780 -2.74 -21.00 8.43
CA VAL A 780 -3.94 -21.37 7.65
C VAL A 780 -5.02 -20.31 7.82
N VAL A 781 -5.20 -19.84 9.05
CA VAL A 781 -6.06 -18.70 9.38
C VAL A 781 -5.64 -17.46 8.59
N ALA A 782 -4.34 -17.17 8.55
CA ALA A 782 -3.78 -16.03 7.85
C ALA A 782 -3.96 -16.11 6.31
N ALA A 783 -3.87 -17.31 5.72
CA ALA A 783 -4.20 -17.51 4.31
C ALA A 783 -5.70 -17.25 3.99
N ILE A 784 -6.61 -17.68 4.88
CA ILE A 784 -8.04 -17.38 4.78
C ILE A 784 -8.30 -15.88 4.89
N TYR A 785 -7.58 -15.19 5.78
CA TYR A 785 -7.61 -13.74 5.89
C TYR A 785 -7.23 -13.02 4.61
N CYS A 786 -6.17 -13.46 3.91
CA CYS A 786 -5.77 -12.88 2.63
C CYS A 786 -6.92 -12.91 1.61
N ILE A 787 -7.66 -14.02 1.54
CA ILE A 787 -8.77 -14.19 0.61
C ILE A 787 -9.96 -13.29 0.98
N LEU A 788 -10.29 -13.20 2.26
CA LEU A 788 -11.43 -12.40 2.71
C LEU A 788 -11.18 -10.90 2.64
N PHE A 789 -9.99 -10.46 3.02
CA PHE A 789 -9.64 -9.05 2.87
C PHE A 789 -9.49 -8.65 1.42
N ALA A 790 -9.00 -9.54 0.55
CA ALA A 790 -9.10 -9.35 -0.88
C ALA A 790 -10.55 -9.08 -1.35
N PHE A 791 -11.55 -9.80 -0.81
CA PHE A 791 -12.95 -9.50 -1.11
C PHE A 791 -13.37 -8.11 -0.61
N VAL A 792 -12.97 -7.70 0.59
CA VAL A 792 -13.25 -6.34 1.12
C VAL A 792 -12.62 -5.27 0.21
N VAL A 793 -11.37 -5.45 -0.19
CA VAL A 793 -10.67 -4.58 -1.17
C VAL A 793 -11.47 -4.47 -2.45
N SER A 794 -11.90 -5.60 -3.01
CA SER A 794 -12.68 -5.62 -4.24
C SER A 794 -14.05 -4.98 -4.11
N ALA A 795 -14.74 -5.18 -2.98
CA ALA A 795 -16.04 -4.57 -2.72
C ALA A 795 -15.92 -3.03 -2.67
N GLY A 796 -14.85 -2.51 -2.07
CA GLY A 796 -14.51 -1.10 -2.09
C GLY A 796 -14.32 -0.57 -3.51
N LEU A 797 -13.52 -1.25 -4.32
CA LEU A 797 -13.28 -0.87 -5.72
C LEU A 797 -14.52 -1.03 -6.61
N GLY A 798 -15.46 -1.91 -6.25
CA GLY A 798 -16.74 -2.07 -6.94
C GLY A 798 -17.57 -0.79 -6.98
N PHE A 799 -17.43 0.11 -6.00
CA PHE A 799 -18.12 1.40 -5.99
C PHE A 799 -17.62 2.37 -7.08
N LEU A 800 -16.44 2.13 -7.67
CA LEU A 800 -15.92 2.96 -8.75
C LEU A 800 -16.78 2.93 -10.02
N GLN A 801 -17.65 1.91 -10.19
CA GLN A 801 -18.61 1.87 -11.30
C GLN A 801 -19.59 3.05 -11.31
N PHE A 802 -19.79 3.69 -10.15
CA PHE A 802 -20.67 4.86 -10.00
C PHE A 802 -19.92 6.20 -10.09
N CYS A 803 -18.58 6.16 -10.16
CA CYS A 803 -17.72 7.35 -10.22
C CYS A 803 -17.23 7.62 -11.64
N ASN A 804 -16.99 8.88 -11.97
CA ASN A 804 -16.37 9.25 -13.24
C ASN A 804 -14.85 9.09 -13.15
N LEU A 805 -14.34 7.95 -13.64
CA LEU A 805 -12.90 7.64 -13.71
C LEU A 805 -12.14 8.41 -14.81
N ASN A 806 -12.85 9.23 -15.60
CA ASN A 806 -12.27 10.07 -16.65
C ASN A 806 -12.09 11.54 -16.22
N SER A 807 -12.40 11.85 -14.95
CA SER A 807 -12.25 13.19 -14.37
C SER A 807 -10.96 13.28 -13.55
N TYR A 808 -10.09 14.25 -13.88
CA TYR A 808 -8.83 14.50 -13.16
C TYR A 808 -9.05 14.75 -11.66
N ARG A 809 -10.18 15.38 -11.30
CA ARG A 809 -10.57 15.59 -9.91
C ARG A 809 -10.79 14.26 -9.18
N SER A 810 -11.58 13.36 -9.77
CA SER A 810 -11.87 12.05 -9.18
C SER A 810 -10.60 11.20 -9.07
N MET A 811 -9.76 11.21 -10.11
CA MET A 811 -8.47 10.52 -10.11
C MET A 811 -7.54 11.05 -9.00
N PHE A 812 -7.43 12.38 -8.85
CA PHE A 812 -6.65 13.00 -7.79
C PHE A 812 -7.14 12.62 -6.39
N ILE A 813 -8.45 12.76 -6.11
CA ILE A 813 -9.04 12.44 -4.79
C ILE A 813 -8.82 10.96 -4.47
N LEU A 814 -9.10 10.07 -5.41
CA LEU A 814 -8.96 8.63 -5.25
C LEU A 814 -7.50 8.22 -5.02
N GLY A 815 -6.60 8.71 -5.87
CA GLY A 815 -5.17 8.40 -5.79
C GLY A 815 -4.54 8.91 -4.50
N LEU A 816 -4.79 10.18 -4.15
CA LEU A 816 -4.16 10.83 -3.01
C LEU A 816 -4.66 10.24 -1.68
N SER A 817 -5.95 9.95 -1.57
CA SER A 817 -6.51 9.32 -0.36
C SER A 817 -5.99 7.89 -0.15
N LEU A 818 -5.83 7.09 -1.22
CA LEU A 818 -5.21 5.77 -1.13
C LEU A 818 -3.72 5.85 -0.77
N CYS A 819 -2.98 6.77 -1.41
CA CYS A 819 -1.55 6.92 -1.15
C CYS A 819 -1.27 7.42 0.27
N ILE A 820 -1.91 8.51 0.69
CA ILE A 820 -1.75 9.06 2.06
C ILE A 820 -2.28 8.06 3.09
N GLY A 821 -3.40 7.40 2.80
CA GLY A 821 -4.01 6.36 3.63
C GLY A 821 -3.09 5.16 3.86
N LEU A 822 -2.18 4.82 2.95
CA LEU A 822 -1.16 3.79 3.19
C LEU A 822 0.12 4.37 3.83
N SER A 823 0.55 5.56 3.39
CA SER A 823 1.86 6.11 3.76
C SER A 823 1.92 6.71 5.18
N VAL A 824 0.84 7.33 5.65
CA VAL A 824 0.82 7.95 6.99
C VAL A 824 0.80 6.89 8.09
N PRO A 825 -0.08 5.86 8.04
CA PRO A 825 -0.05 4.79 9.02
C PRO A 825 1.29 4.09 9.12
N GLN A 826 2.01 3.89 8.00
CA GLN A 826 3.33 3.28 8.04
C GLN A 826 4.29 4.07 8.95
N TYR A 827 4.31 5.39 8.84
CA TYR A 827 5.16 6.25 9.66
C TYR A 827 4.85 6.12 11.16
N PHE A 828 3.57 5.91 11.52
CA PHE A 828 3.14 5.72 12.91
C PHE A 828 3.26 4.26 13.39
N ASN A 829 3.20 3.27 12.50
CA ASN A 829 3.21 1.83 12.80
C ASN A 829 4.61 1.25 12.98
N GLU A 830 5.66 1.86 12.40
CA GLU A 830 7.06 1.41 12.49
C GLU A 830 7.58 1.24 13.93
N TYR A 831 6.83 1.69 14.95
CA TYR A 831 7.23 1.69 16.37
C TYR A 831 6.32 0.89 17.31
N LEU A 832 5.33 0.15 16.78
CA LEU A 832 4.46 -0.70 17.62
C LEU A 832 5.22 -1.84 18.33
N LEU A 833 6.42 -2.20 17.85
CA LEU A 833 7.28 -3.26 18.40
C LEU A 833 8.44 -2.76 19.29
N LEU A 834 8.65 -1.45 19.43
CA LEU A 834 9.71 -0.89 20.28
C LEU A 834 9.09 -0.14 21.48
N PRO A 835 9.07 -0.75 22.68
CA PRO A 835 8.17 -0.39 23.78
C PRO A 835 8.57 0.88 24.56
N LYS A 836 9.25 1.86 23.93
CA LYS A 836 9.70 3.04 24.69
C LYS A 836 9.10 4.39 24.28
N HIS A 837 8.83 4.70 23.01
CA HIS A 837 8.43 6.08 22.67
C HIS A 837 7.67 6.16 21.32
N GLY A 838 6.37 6.46 21.34
CA GLY A 838 5.65 6.88 20.13
C GLY A 838 6.21 8.21 19.58
N ARG A 839 6.04 8.50 18.28
CA ARG A 839 6.65 9.69 17.63
C ARG A 839 6.17 11.04 18.19
N LEU A 840 5.03 11.06 18.89
CA LEU A 840 4.47 12.25 19.52
C LEU A 840 4.89 12.35 20.99
N HIS A 841 5.56 13.45 21.33
CA HIS A 841 6.03 13.75 22.68
C HIS A 841 5.42 15.06 23.18
N THR A 842 4.14 15.03 23.53
CA THR A 842 3.51 16.09 24.32
C THR A 842 3.46 15.72 25.80
N ALA A 843 3.21 16.70 26.67
CA ALA A 843 3.03 16.50 28.10
C ALA A 843 1.82 15.58 28.44
N SER A 844 0.89 15.38 27.48
CA SER A 844 -0.27 14.52 27.65
C SER A 844 -0.08 13.19 26.91
N THR A 845 0.14 12.11 27.67
CA THR A 845 0.22 10.74 27.13
C THR A 845 -1.10 10.31 26.49
N GLY A 846 -2.25 10.71 27.04
CA GLY A 846 -3.57 10.43 26.47
C GLY A 846 -3.77 11.08 25.10
N PHE A 847 -3.29 12.30 24.90
CA PHE A 847 -3.32 12.98 23.60
C PHE A 847 -2.42 12.28 22.58
N ASN A 848 -1.17 11.94 22.97
CA ASN A 848 -0.23 11.23 22.09
C ASN A 848 -0.82 9.90 21.61
N ASN A 849 -1.40 9.11 22.53
CA ASN A 849 -2.04 7.85 22.21
C ASN A 849 -3.26 8.03 21.30
N THR A 850 -4.08 9.05 21.55
CA THR A 850 -5.27 9.35 20.73
C THR A 850 -4.90 9.65 19.29
N VAL A 851 -3.92 10.53 19.07
CA VAL A 851 -3.47 10.87 17.72
C VAL A 851 -2.79 9.68 17.05
N GLN A 852 -2.00 8.90 17.80
CA GLN A 852 -1.36 7.70 17.29
C GLN A 852 -2.38 6.68 16.78
N VAL A 853 -3.45 6.43 17.53
CA VAL A 853 -4.53 5.50 17.14
C VAL A 853 -5.28 5.97 15.89
N LEU A 854 -5.56 7.27 15.77
CA LEU A 854 -6.25 7.81 14.60
C LEU A 854 -5.38 7.74 13.33
N LEU A 855 -4.10 8.09 13.44
CA LEU A 855 -3.18 8.14 12.30
C LEU A 855 -2.56 6.79 11.94
N SER A 856 -2.65 5.79 12.82
CA SER A 856 -2.24 4.40 12.54
C SER A 856 -3.27 3.60 11.75
N SER A 857 -4.51 4.08 11.59
CA SER A 857 -5.56 3.42 10.81
C SER A 857 -5.58 3.89 9.36
N PRO A 858 -5.27 3.01 8.39
CA PRO A 858 -5.31 3.34 6.96
C PRO A 858 -6.68 3.81 6.49
N ALA A 859 -7.73 3.13 6.94
CA ALA A 859 -9.11 3.46 6.63
C ALA A 859 -9.49 4.87 7.11
N THR A 860 -9.10 5.22 8.34
CA THR A 860 -9.39 6.52 8.96
C THR A 860 -8.69 7.66 8.22
N VAL A 861 -7.38 7.52 7.97
CA VAL A 861 -6.63 8.54 7.22
C VAL A 861 -7.20 8.70 5.81
N ALA A 862 -7.49 7.60 5.13
CA ALA A 862 -8.02 7.62 3.77
C ALA A 862 -9.38 8.32 3.67
N ILE A 863 -10.32 7.99 4.57
CA ILE A 863 -11.65 8.61 4.55
C ILE A 863 -11.55 10.08 4.90
N THR A 864 -10.72 10.49 5.87
CA THR A 864 -10.56 11.90 6.23
C THR A 864 -10.05 12.71 5.04
N VAL A 865 -9.02 12.22 4.34
CA VAL A 865 -8.46 12.88 3.15
C VAL A 865 -9.49 12.90 2.01
N ALA A 866 -10.10 11.76 1.69
CA ALA A 866 -11.06 11.65 0.59
C ALA A 866 -12.30 12.53 0.83
N TYR A 867 -12.82 12.52 2.05
CA TYR A 867 -13.97 13.31 2.47
C TYR A 867 -13.67 14.81 2.42
N PHE A 868 -12.53 15.22 2.98
CA PHE A 868 -12.10 16.62 2.97
C PHE A 868 -11.99 17.13 1.52
N LEU A 869 -11.25 16.43 0.67
CA LEU A 869 -11.06 16.84 -0.72
C LEU A 869 -12.36 16.77 -1.54
N ASP A 870 -13.22 15.77 -1.32
CA ASP A 870 -14.50 15.67 -2.03
C ASP A 870 -15.52 16.73 -1.58
N LEU A 871 -15.35 17.33 -0.40
CA LEU A 871 -16.12 18.49 0.04
C LEU A 871 -15.56 19.81 -0.50
N THR A 872 -14.26 20.00 -0.40
CA THR A 872 -13.62 21.29 -0.67
C THR A 872 -13.39 21.53 -2.16
N LEU A 873 -13.12 20.48 -2.94
CA LEU A 873 -13.00 20.55 -4.40
C LEU A 873 -14.37 20.48 -5.10
N ARG A 874 -15.48 20.76 -4.39
CA ARG A 874 -16.79 20.94 -5.02
C ARG A 874 -16.85 22.32 -5.66
N GLY A 875 -16.47 22.42 -6.93
CA GLY A 875 -16.99 23.50 -7.76
C GLY A 875 -18.51 23.36 -7.79
N GLY A 876 -19.26 24.41 -7.47
CA GLY A 876 -20.72 24.43 -7.28
C GLY A 876 -21.58 23.96 -8.47
N ASP A 877 -21.01 23.31 -9.47
CA ASP A 877 -21.65 22.76 -10.66
C ASP A 877 -22.24 21.36 -10.41
N THR A 878 -23.38 21.10 -11.05
CA THR A 878 -24.07 19.80 -11.04
C THR A 878 -23.23 18.64 -11.61
N SER A 879 -22.22 18.95 -12.43
CA SER A 879 -21.23 18.00 -12.98
C SER A 879 -20.41 17.30 -11.89
N THR A 880 -19.97 18.03 -10.87
CA THR A 880 -19.15 17.49 -9.76
C THR A 880 -19.90 16.44 -8.94
N ARG A 881 -21.23 16.59 -8.85
CA ARG A 881 -22.12 15.63 -8.16
C ARG A 881 -22.31 14.34 -8.96
N ARG A 882 -22.27 14.43 -10.30
CA ARG A 882 -22.25 13.25 -11.18
C ARG A 882 -20.90 12.53 -11.13
N ASP A 883 -19.80 13.27 -11.08
CA ASP A 883 -18.44 12.72 -11.03
C ASP A 883 -18.17 11.89 -9.77
N SER A 884 -18.63 12.37 -8.61
CA SER A 884 -18.47 11.69 -7.31
C SER A 884 -19.44 10.52 -7.10
N GLY A 885 -20.40 10.32 -8.00
CA GLY A 885 -21.46 9.32 -7.89
C GLY A 885 -22.50 9.59 -6.80
N ARG A 886 -22.50 10.80 -6.19
CA ARG A 886 -23.47 11.18 -5.13
C ARG A 886 -24.93 11.03 -5.56
N HIS A 887 -25.21 11.38 -6.82
CA HIS A 887 -26.54 11.28 -7.41
C HIS A 887 -27.13 9.86 -7.35
N TRP A 888 -26.29 8.82 -7.48
CA TRP A 888 -26.73 7.43 -7.40
C TRP A 888 -27.14 7.03 -5.98
N TRP A 889 -26.44 7.54 -4.96
CA TRP A 889 -26.67 7.20 -3.55
C TRP A 889 -27.89 7.92 -2.95
N GLU A 890 -28.36 9.01 -3.55
CA GLU A 890 -29.36 9.90 -2.94
C GLU A 890 -30.68 9.22 -2.61
N LYS A 891 -31.21 8.39 -3.50
CA LYS A 891 -32.45 7.63 -3.26
C LYS A 891 -32.35 6.64 -2.10
N PHE A 892 -31.13 6.24 -1.74
CA PHE A 892 -30.85 5.33 -0.63
C PHE A 892 -30.47 6.07 0.66
N ARG A 893 -30.43 7.41 0.66
CA ARG A 893 -30.10 8.19 1.87
C ARG A 893 -31.25 8.31 2.86
N SER A 894 -32.48 8.10 2.40
CA SER A 894 -33.66 8.12 3.23
C SER A 894 -34.38 6.79 3.11
N PHE A 895 -34.62 6.16 4.26
CA PHE A 895 -35.26 4.85 4.36
C PHE A 895 -36.60 4.79 3.60
N ASN A 896 -37.38 5.86 3.63
CA ASN A 896 -38.71 5.94 3.00
C ASN A 896 -38.70 6.26 1.49
N GLN A 897 -37.53 6.46 0.86
CA GLN A 897 -37.46 6.88 -0.55
C GLN A 897 -37.37 5.71 -1.55
N ASP A 898 -36.96 4.51 -1.11
CA ASP A 898 -36.91 3.30 -1.94
C ASP A 898 -37.54 2.14 -1.17
N ILE A 899 -38.63 1.59 -1.71
CA ILE A 899 -39.42 0.49 -1.13
C ILE A 899 -38.55 -0.71 -0.78
N ARG A 900 -37.50 -0.99 -1.57
CA ARG A 900 -36.56 -2.08 -1.29
C ARG A 900 -35.82 -1.85 0.02
N SER A 901 -35.43 -0.61 0.31
CA SER A 901 -34.73 -0.30 1.56
C SER A 901 -35.63 -0.52 2.77
N GLU A 902 -36.92 -0.21 2.63
CA GLU A 902 -37.92 -0.40 3.67
C GLU A 902 -38.11 -1.88 4.02
N ASP A 903 -38.29 -2.72 3.00
CA ASP A 903 -38.46 -4.18 3.18
C ASP A 903 -37.22 -4.83 3.82
N PHE A 904 -36.01 -4.43 3.39
CA PHE A 904 -34.77 -5.05 3.87
C PHE A 904 -34.33 -4.57 5.27
N TYR A 905 -34.55 -3.31 5.63
CA TYR A 905 -33.99 -2.71 6.86
C TYR A 905 -35.02 -2.38 7.94
N SER A 906 -36.32 -2.60 7.72
CA SER A 906 -37.37 -2.42 8.76
C SER A 906 -37.04 -3.23 10.02
N LEU A 907 -37.26 -2.70 11.22
CA LEU A 907 -37.01 -3.44 12.48
C LEU A 907 -38.19 -4.35 12.84
N PRO A 908 -37.97 -5.46 13.58
CA PRO A 908 -39.04 -6.39 13.89
C PRO A 908 -40.00 -5.75 14.88
N PHE A 909 -41.25 -6.22 14.93
CA PHE A 909 -42.26 -5.74 15.88
C PHE A 909 -42.53 -4.21 15.84
N ASN A 910 -42.35 -3.55 14.68
CA ASN A 910 -42.49 -2.10 14.53
C ASN A 910 -41.57 -1.28 15.46
N LEU A 911 -40.44 -1.86 15.91
CA LEU A 911 -39.43 -1.15 16.70
C LEU A 911 -38.80 0.04 15.96
N SER A 912 -38.99 0.13 14.64
CA SER A 912 -38.65 1.30 13.83
C SER A 912 -39.34 2.59 14.31
N LYS A 913 -40.45 2.50 15.07
CA LYS A 913 -41.08 3.68 15.71
C LYS A 913 -40.27 4.23 16.89
N PHE A 914 -39.56 3.37 17.61
CA PHE A 914 -38.75 3.73 18.78
C PHE A 914 -37.28 4.00 18.39
N PHE A 915 -36.81 3.37 17.31
CA PHE A 915 -35.49 3.58 16.72
C PHE A 915 -35.67 4.05 15.26
N PRO A 916 -36.03 5.32 15.04
CA PRO A 916 -36.41 5.78 13.71
C PRO A 916 -35.19 5.83 12.77
N SER A 917 -35.31 5.18 11.61
CA SER A 917 -34.27 5.01 10.57
C SER A 917 -34.03 6.26 9.69
N ILE A 918 -34.22 7.47 10.24
CA ILE A 918 -34.38 8.74 9.49
C ILE A 918 -33.13 9.27 8.79
#